data_AF-A0A8H2WL77-F1
#
_entry.id   AF-A0A8H2WL77-F1
#
_cell.length_a   1.000
_cell.length_b   1.000
_cell.length_c   1.000
_cell.angle_alpha   90.00
_cell.angle_beta   90.00
_cell.angle_gamma   90.00
#
_symmetry.space_group_name_H-M   'P 1'
#
loop_
_entity.id
_entity.type
_entity.pdbx_description
1 polymer ?
#
loop_
_entity_poly.entity_id
_entity_poly.type
_entity_poly.pdbx_seq_one_letter_code
_entity_poly.pdbx_strand_id
1 'polypeptide(L)'
;MPKEHRKRGKKKKGNNEVAEHETEQKVEECHEESNPQWMETNDDINLDAPFGYVDPDVKGYFRTVDARIQDWQSQEYVRDDANEEGNTNEDKRMFLVAALSESSGKELQLSTDPDCSIILERMLHSMDDLVIRVFADRLCGSYVQLAQHRFGSHVCQTLFEVAVSTISRETRGRIAKSSDADTKSGVLRTMTELVVSISEELLPSLSLLTIDPFGAHVLLSFLVLLSPQITRHSDSSHSNNSLTRSKKSAAYKSRQGSMKSILSSGTEQTSIAVVPASFKDVGSQFVDVLRQSTDANEIRAFAANKVANPVLQAMIDLEAQQGKSDVPGSLIDSVLMGTISSLAQGDEPQQSDYVGTLLRDPTASHLFEALVRHAPEKTFQALWNLYFKNKVGRLCSHPVANFVVSKAIMRLDSLGLLETLQEIDSVSSKLIKTGRTGVLKSLVDQAVALATHEDTVSEMLCRAVDIEESTIQLLVPCLLTLKSRNVYSKSTNSTDDAQANSEAAEPTVQGAVILQSMLKLSDPHNQRVIQSIHAQSTDDIIGLSRHPVSSRILDAFLDSSTVPLRDKRKFLLGLMGSYHVLVDDRIGSRVGDRCWACADPFLREKIARSILPHEMVLSVSYYGKYFARNLHLTMLKRDPAAWRDLQRDQKKAATAANSTEATKVLPKTDVNPTTDINDSTRTKKRKRHAAGDDEIDALFSKASNSRKTFGPSESKEKSVTDTQTTKPDDPQLDDVLGAIKKVSKKEGRKKNKKP
;
A
#
# COMPACT_ATOMS: atom_id res chain seq x y z
N MET A 1 13.46 31.46 -67.83
CA MET A 1 14.94 31.46 -67.91
C MET A 1 15.47 32.83 -67.50
N PRO A 2 16.75 33.01 -67.13
CA PRO A 2 17.50 32.20 -66.17
C PRO A 2 18.34 33.07 -65.20
N LYS A 3 18.61 32.63 -63.96
CA LYS A 3 19.80 33.09 -63.19
C LYS A 3 20.44 31.96 -62.38
N GLU A 4 21.55 31.49 -62.96
CA GLU A 4 22.76 30.82 -62.47
C GLU A 4 22.87 30.21 -61.06
N HIS A 5 23.47 29.02 -61.07
CA HIS A 5 24.00 28.32 -59.90
C HIS A 5 25.21 29.02 -59.26
N ARG A 6 25.25 29.08 -57.93
CA ARG A 6 26.52 28.95 -57.19
C ARG A 6 26.44 27.81 -56.18
N LYS A 7 27.01 26.65 -56.55
CA LYS A 7 27.37 25.59 -55.61
C LYS A 7 28.37 26.18 -54.61
N ARG A 8 28.13 26.00 -53.30
CA ARG A 8 29.15 26.23 -52.26
C ARG A 8 29.46 24.89 -51.60
N GLY A 9 30.74 24.50 -51.65
CA GLY A 9 31.19 23.16 -51.25
C GLY A 9 31.17 22.91 -49.74
N LYS A 10 31.23 21.62 -49.38
CA LYS A 10 31.33 21.10 -48.01
C LYS A 10 32.42 21.84 -47.21
N LYS A 11 32.07 22.36 -46.03
CA LYS A 11 32.99 22.55 -44.90
C LYS A 11 32.43 21.88 -43.65
N LYS A 12 33.36 21.44 -42.80
CA LYS A 12 33.16 20.53 -41.67
C LYS A 12 31.98 20.90 -40.76
N LYS A 13 31.18 19.90 -40.39
CA LYS A 13 30.24 19.94 -39.27
C LYS A 13 31.06 20.13 -38.00
N GLY A 14 30.93 21.27 -37.32
CA GLY A 14 31.51 21.47 -36.00
C GLY A 14 30.67 20.76 -34.95
N ASN A 15 31.32 20.10 -33.99
CA ASN A 15 30.66 19.73 -32.74
C ASN A 15 30.32 21.02 -31.99
N ASN A 16 29.04 21.25 -31.72
CA ASN A 16 28.61 21.90 -30.49
C ASN A 16 27.94 20.82 -29.67
N GLU A 17 28.74 20.12 -28.87
CA GLU A 17 28.23 19.25 -27.82
C GLU A 17 27.65 20.11 -26.70
N VAL A 18 26.57 19.59 -26.09
CA VAL A 18 25.94 20.20 -24.93
C VAL A 18 26.91 20.02 -23.76
N ALA A 19 27.38 21.12 -23.18
CA ALA A 19 28.23 21.08 -22.01
C ALA A 19 27.39 20.69 -20.78
N GLU A 20 27.41 19.41 -20.43
CA GLU A 20 27.09 18.96 -19.08
C GLU A 20 28.14 19.55 -18.13
N HIS A 21 27.70 20.33 -17.14
CA HIS A 21 28.58 20.77 -16.06
C HIS A 21 28.73 19.65 -15.04
N GLU A 22 29.67 18.74 -15.30
CA GLU A 22 30.26 17.92 -14.25
C GLU A 22 30.84 18.87 -13.19
N THR A 23 30.29 18.83 -11.98
CA THR A 23 30.88 19.54 -10.83
C THR A 23 31.74 18.54 -10.09
N GLU A 24 32.98 18.38 -10.53
CA GLU A 24 33.97 17.58 -9.82
C GLU A 24 34.13 18.11 -8.39
N GLN A 25 34.04 17.23 -7.40
CA GLN A 25 34.37 17.56 -6.02
C GLN A 25 35.87 17.79 -5.91
N LYS A 26 36.30 19.05 -6.03
CA LYS A 26 37.59 19.46 -5.48
C LYS A 26 37.52 19.37 -3.96
N VAL A 27 38.35 18.51 -3.41
CA VAL A 27 38.74 18.57 -2.01
C VAL A 27 39.57 19.85 -1.84
N GLU A 28 38.97 20.88 -1.24
CA GLU A 28 39.75 21.98 -0.69
C GLU A 28 40.34 21.50 0.65
N GLU A 29 41.66 21.24 0.65
CA GLU A 29 42.41 21.18 1.89
C GLU A 29 42.35 22.57 2.53
N CYS A 30 41.55 22.69 3.60
CA CYS A 30 41.53 23.89 4.42
C CYS A 30 42.86 23.97 5.17
N HIS A 31 43.76 24.83 4.70
CA HIS A 31 44.98 25.16 5.43
C HIS A 31 44.63 25.77 6.79
N GLU A 32 45.17 25.21 7.87
CA GLU A 32 45.14 25.83 9.19
C GLU A 32 45.99 27.11 9.19
N GLU A 33 45.37 28.26 8.93
CA GLU A 33 45.95 29.55 9.31
C GLU A 33 45.58 29.86 10.77
N SER A 34 46.59 29.83 11.65
CA SER A 34 46.40 30.23 13.05
C SER A 34 46.12 31.73 13.14
N ASN A 35 44.93 32.12 13.61
CA ASN A 35 44.62 33.52 13.94
C ASN A 35 44.32 33.65 15.46
N PRO A 36 44.74 34.73 16.16
CA PRO A 36 44.90 34.67 17.61
C PRO A 36 43.62 34.68 18.48
N GLN A 37 43.81 34.16 19.68
CA GLN A 37 42.82 33.69 20.65
C GLN A 37 42.13 34.80 21.49
N TRP A 38 41.59 35.87 20.88
CA TRP A 38 41.06 37.03 21.64
C TRP A 38 39.76 37.67 21.13
N MET A 39 38.98 37.01 20.27
CA MET A 39 37.62 37.48 19.93
C MET A 39 36.55 36.60 20.58
N GLU A 40 36.03 37.05 21.73
CA GLU A 40 34.82 36.51 22.34
C GLU A 40 33.59 36.94 21.52
N THR A 41 32.58 36.08 21.34
CA THR A 41 31.20 36.24 21.85
C THR A 41 30.20 35.26 21.20
N ASN A 42 29.19 34.89 21.99
CA ASN A 42 28.00 34.09 21.66
C ASN A 42 28.19 32.59 21.39
N ASP A 43 27.50 31.79 22.21
CA ASP A 43 27.08 30.42 21.90
C ASP A 43 26.01 30.46 20.78
N ASP A 44 26.44 30.68 19.54
CA ASP A 44 25.58 30.40 18.38
C ASP A 44 25.27 28.90 18.36
N ILE A 45 24.00 28.56 18.64
CA ILE A 45 23.52 27.18 18.65
C ILE A 45 23.88 26.53 17.32
N ASN A 46 24.76 25.54 17.36
CA ASN A 46 25.18 24.80 16.18
C ASN A 46 23.99 24.03 15.61
N LEU A 47 23.33 24.62 14.60
CA LEU A 47 22.13 24.09 13.94
C LEU A 47 22.34 22.68 13.35
N ASP A 48 23.59 22.32 13.07
CA ASP A 48 23.98 21.01 12.52
C ASP A 48 24.16 19.93 13.62
N ALA A 49 24.25 20.33 14.89
CA ALA A 49 24.39 19.46 16.07
C ALA A 49 23.77 20.10 17.34
N PRO A 50 22.44 20.34 17.38
CA PRO A 50 21.78 21.13 18.44
C PRO A 50 21.88 20.53 19.85
N PHE A 51 22.18 19.22 19.96
CA PHE A 51 22.37 18.51 21.23
C PHE A 51 23.84 18.13 21.50
N GLY A 52 24.77 18.61 20.66
CA GLY A 52 26.18 18.20 20.65
C GLY A 52 26.45 17.00 19.73
N TYR A 53 27.74 16.71 19.52
CA TYR A 53 28.20 15.60 18.70
C TYR A 53 28.29 14.29 19.48
N VAL A 54 28.01 13.17 18.81
CA VAL A 54 28.20 11.83 19.37
C VAL A 54 29.69 11.50 19.42
N ASP A 55 30.14 10.96 20.55
CA ASP A 55 31.52 10.49 20.75
C ASP A 55 31.91 9.43 19.69
N PRO A 56 33.12 9.51 19.09
CA PRO A 56 33.61 8.52 18.12
C PRO A 56 33.50 7.05 18.56
N ASP A 57 33.72 6.74 19.84
CA ASP A 57 33.66 5.37 20.36
C ASP A 57 32.21 4.87 20.42
N VAL A 58 31.29 5.71 20.89
CA VAL A 58 29.84 5.44 20.87
C VAL A 58 29.35 5.24 19.43
N LYS A 59 29.82 6.09 18.50
CA LYS A 59 29.49 5.97 17.07
C LYS A 59 30.05 4.68 16.46
N GLY A 60 31.26 4.26 16.84
CA GLY A 60 31.84 2.96 16.49
C GLY A 60 31.04 1.76 17.01
N TYR A 61 30.56 1.85 18.25
CA TYR A 61 29.66 0.86 18.85
C TYR A 61 28.35 0.73 18.06
N PHE A 62 27.63 1.83 17.80
CA PHE A 62 26.35 1.76 17.07
C PHE A 62 26.51 1.25 15.63
N ARG A 63 27.60 1.58 14.92
CA ARG A 63 27.89 0.97 13.60
C ARG A 63 28.05 -0.55 13.67
N THR A 64 28.60 -1.07 14.77
CA THR A 64 28.72 -2.52 15.02
C THR A 64 27.35 -3.14 15.33
N VAL A 65 26.47 -2.43 16.04
CA VAL A 65 25.08 -2.81 16.27
C VAL A 65 24.30 -2.91 14.95
N ASP A 66 24.43 -1.91 14.06
CA ASP A 66 23.73 -1.90 12.77
C ASP A 66 24.16 -3.05 11.86
N ALA A 67 25.47 -3.28 11.72
CA ALA A 67 26.00 -4.40 10.94
C ALA A 67 25.43 -5.74 11.45
N ARG A 68 25.35 -5.94 12.76
CA ARG A 68 24.81 -7.16 13.35
C ARG A 68 23.31 -7.34 13.11
N ILE A 69 22.56 -6.24 13.10
CA ILE A 69 21.14 -6.23 12.75
C ILE A 69 20.93 -6.59 11.27
N GLN A 70 21.72 -5.99 10.37
CA GLN A 70 21.64 -6.26 8.93
C GLN A 70 21.97 -7.72 8.60
N ASP A 71 22.99 -8.30 9.24
CA ASP A 71 23.33 -9.73 9.14
C ASP A 71 22.09 -10.60 9.41
N TRP A 72 21.41 -10.38 10.55
CA TRP A 72 20.22 -11.16 10.92
C TRP A 72 19.06 -10.97 9.96
N GLN A 73 18.83 -9.75 9.44
CA GLN A 73 17.81 -9.48 8.43
C GLN A 73 18.11 -10.14 7.07
N SER A 74 19.39 -10.37 6.74
CA SER A 74 19.79 -11.06 5.51
C SER A 74 19.60 -12.58 5.59
N GLN A 75 19.87 -13.17 6.76
CA GLN A 75 19.81 -14.62 7.00
C GLN A 75 18.38 -15.18 7.02
N GLU A 76 17.37 -14.34 7.28
CA GLU A 76 15.96 -14.73 7.31
C GLU A 76 15.44 -15.24 5.93
N TYR A 77 16.14 -14.94 4.84
CA TYR A 77 15.82 -15.46 3.49
C TYR A 77 16.34 -16.89 3.22
N VAL A 78 17.11 -17.50 4.14
CA VAL A 78 17.83 -18.77 3.92
C VAL A 78 17.36 -19.91 4.84
N ARG A 79 16.36 -19.68 5.70
CA ARG A 79 15.82 -20.73 6.58
C ARG A 79 14.92 -21.71 5.83
N ASP A 80 15.51 -22.84 5.43
CA ASP A 80 14.79 -24.12 5.29
C ASP A 80 14.22 -24.57 6.65
N ASP A 81 13.20 -25.44 6.62
CA ASP A 81 12.34 -25.84 7.76
C ASP A 81 13.08 -26.56 8.93
N ALA A 82 13.83 -25.83 9.77
CA ALA A 82 14.52 -26.37 10.95
C ALA A 82 14.31 -25.55 12.25
N ASN A 83 13.59 -26.16 13.19
CA ASN A 83 13.22 -25.79 14.57
C ASN A 83 14.31 -25.18 15.52
N GLU A 84 15.00 -24.09 15.16
CA GLU A 84 15.94 -23.36 16.05
C GLU A 84 15.48 -21.94 16.45
N GLU A 85 14.17 -21.71 16.52
CA GLU A 85 13.60 -20.36 16.69
C GLU A 85 13.55 -19.84 18.14
N GLY A 86 13.74 -20.70 19.14
CA GLY A 86 13.66 -20.35 20.56
C GLY A 86 14.77 -19.41 21.03
N ASN A 87 16.00 -19.92 21.17
CA ASN A 87 17.14 -19.14 21.68
C ASN A 87 17.47 -17.92 20.82
N THR A 88 17.38 -18.06 19.49
CA THR A 88 17.89 -17.04 18.56
C THR A 88 17.14 -15.71 18.61
N ASN A 89 15.93 -15.65 19.18
CA ASN A 89 15.19 -14.41 19.38
C ASN A 89 15.37 -13.78 20.77
N GLU A 90 15.74 -14.56 21.79
CA GLU A 90 16.07 -14.05 23.12
C GLU A 90 17.45 -13.36 23.12
N ASP A 91 18.44 -13.97 22.47
CA ASP A 91 19.77 -13.38 22.26
C ASP A 91 19.69 -12.01 21.54
N LYS A 92 18.85 -11.91 20.49
CA LYS A 92 18.59 -10.65 19.77
C LYS A 92 17.97 -9.58 20.67
N ARG A 93 17.02 -9.95 21.54
CA ARG A 93 16.40 -9.02 22.49
C ARG A 93 17.42 -8.51 23.50
N MET A 94 18.21 -9.40 24.09
CA MET A 94 19.25 -9.03 25.06
C MET A 94 20.31 -8.11 24.43
N PHE A 95 20.68 -8.35 23.17
CA PHE A 95 21.56 -7.49 22.40
C PHE A 95 20.99 -6.07 22.19
N LEU A 96 19.70 -5.96 21.82
CA LEU A 96 19.04 -4.67 21.66
C LEU A 96 18.95 -3.90 23.00
N VAL A 97 18.64 -4.60 24.11
CA VAL A 97 18.61 -4.01 25.47
C VAL A 97 19.99 -3.49 25.89
N ALA A 98 21.08 -4.18 25.54
CA ALA A 98 22.44 -3.67 25.77
C ALA A 98 22.71 -2.38 24.97
N ALA A 99 22.36 -2.35 23.69
CA ALA A 99 22.54 -1.15 22.85
C ALA A 99 21.69 0.04 23.31
N LEU A 100 20.49 -0.22 23.84
CA LEU A 100 19.63 0.79 24.47
C LEU A 100 20.21 1.32 25.77
N SER A 101 20.85 0.46 26.56
CA SER A 101 21.50 0.87 27.81
C SER A 101 22.65 1.85 27.53
N GLU A 102 23.43 1.61 26.47
CA GLU A 102 24.48 2.51 25.99
C GLU A 102 23.93 3.82 25.37
N SER A 103 22.69 3.82 24.88
CA SER A 103 22.02 5.04 24.38
C SER A 103 21.53 5.99 25.48
N SER A 104 21.45 5.55 26.73
CA SER A 104 20.83 6.31 27.81
C SER A 104 21.59 7.61 28.13
N GLY A 105 20.90 8.75 28.08
CA GLY A 105 21.46 10.09 28.23
C GLY A 105 22.10 10.65 26.95
N LYS A 106 22.09 9.89 25.85
CA LYS A 106 22.65 10.25 24.53
C LYS A 106 21.58 10.21 23.42
N GLU A 107 20.32 9.97 23.77
CA GLU A 107 19.21 9.69 22.83
C GLU A 107 19.01 10.84 21.82
N LEU A 108 19.08 12.08 22.29
CA LEU A 108 18.97 13.29 21.46
C LEU A 108 20.15 13.43 20.47
N GLN A 109 21.39 13.27 20.96
CA GLN A 109 22.61 13.32 20.15
C GLN A 109 22.60 12.27 19.05
N LEU A 110 22.30 11.02 19.42
CA LEU A 110 22.19 9.89 18.49
C LEU A 110 21.07 10.11 17.46
N SER A 111 19.96 10.72 17.85
CA SER A 111 18.87 11.07 16.94
C SER A 111 19.24 12.17 15.93
N THR A 112 20.22 13.02 16.26
CA THR A 112 20.73 14.07 15.36
C THR A 112 22.03 13.71 14.63
N ASP A 113 22.65 12.56 14.87
CA ASP A 113 23.84 12.13 14.13
C ASP A 113 23.47 11.48 12.77
N PRO A 114 24.20 11.79 11.67
CA PRO A 114 23.94 11.23 10.34
C PRO A 114 23.97 9.71 10.24
N ASP A 115 24.82 9.04 11.04
CA ASP A 115 24.90 7.57 11.01
C ASP A 115 23.92 7.00 12.04
N CYS A 116 23.98 7.49 13.29
CA CYS A 116 23.26 6.87 14.41
C CYS A 116 21.74 7.02 14.29
N SER A 117 21.23 8.07 13.65
CA SER A 117 19.79 8.25 13.40
C SER A 117 19.17 7.10 12.57
N ILE A 118 19.86 6.64 11.53
CA ILE A 118 19.43 5.51 10.69
C ILE A 118 19.43 4.21 11.50
N ILE A 119 20.41 4.05 12.38
CA ILE A 119 20.59 2.88 13.25
C ILE A 119 19.46 2.85 14.30
N LEU A 120 19.13 3.99 14.90
CA LEU A 120 17.97 4.15 15.78
C LEU A 120 16.65 3.83 15.06
N GLU A 121 16.45 4.34 13.84
CA GLU A 121 15.27 3.97 13.03
C GLU A 121 15.16 2.45 12.82
N ARG A 122 16.29 1.76 12.55
CA ARG A 122 16.30 0.31 12.34
C ARG A 122 16.04 -0.45 13.62
N MET A 123 16.65 -0.01 14.73
CA MET A 123 16.43 -0.58 16.06
C MET A 123 14.96 -0.42 16.50
N LEU A 124 14.33 0.74 16.28
CA LEU A 124 12.94 1.03 16.67
C LEU A 124 11.93 0.00 16.14
N HIS A 125 12.11 -0.47 14.90
CA HIS A 125 11.26 -1.53 14.32
C HIS A 125 11.38 -2.90 15.06
N SER A 126 12.39 -3.07 15.92
CA SER A 126 12.67 -4.29 16.70
C SER A 126 12.62 -4.09 18.22
N MET A 127 12.23 -2.90 18.69
CA MET A 127 12.03 -2.61 20.11
C MET A 127 10.66 -3.10 20.59
N ASP A 128 10.52 -3.34 21.90
CA ASP A 128 9.27 -3.69 22.55
C ASP A 128 8.51 -2.46 23.10
N ASP A 129 7.26 -2.66 23.51
CA ASP A 129 6.35 -1.59 23.98
C ASP A 129 6.86 -0.81 25.20
N LEU A 130 7.74 -1.39 26.04
CA LEU A 130 8.32 -0.65 27.15
C LEU A 130 9.42 0.29 26.64
N VAL A 131 10.36 -0.24 25.85
CA VAL A 131 11.47 0.54 25.30
C VAL A 131 10.98 1.68 24.40
N ILE A 132 10.02 1.44 23.50
CA ILE A 132 9.53 2.49 22.59
C ILE A 132 8.93 3.66 23.40
N ARG A 133 8.29 3.39 24.54
CA ARG A 133 7.79 4.43 25.45
C ARG A 133 8.90 5.14 26.22
N VAL A 134 9.90 4.41 26.73
CA VAL A 134 11.07 5.04 27.38
C VAL A 134 11.78 5.96 26.39
N PHE A 135 11.99 5.52 25.15
CA PHE A 135 12.62 6.34 24.12
C PHE A 135 11.78 7.57 23.78
N ALA A 136 10.45 7.44 23.62
CA ALA A 136 9.57 8.59 23.40
C ALA A 136 9.59 9.59 24.59
N ASP A 137 9.56 9.10 25.83
CA ASP A 137 9.64 9.92 27.04
C ASP A 137 10.97 10.70 27.11
N ARG A 138 12.08 10.09 26.66
CA ARG A 138 13.41 10.72 26.60
C ARG A 138 13.58 11.81 25.52
N LEU A 139 12.69 11.87 24.54
CA LEU A 139 12.69 12.93 23.52
C LEU A 139 11.77 14.11 23.88
N CYS A 140 10.95 14.00 24.93
CA CYS A 140 10.04 15.06 25.37
C CYS A 140 10.78 16.35 25.75
N GLY A 141 10.24 17.49 25.32
CA GLY A 141 10.87 18.81 25.46
C GLY A 141 11.87 19.14 24.34
N SER A 142 11.97 18.31 23.30
CA SER A 142 12.88 18.51 22.16
C SER A 142 12.28 18.06 20.82
N TYR A 143 11.02 17.65 20.77
CA TYR A 143 10.32 17.24 19.56
C TYR A 143 10.23 18.35 18.51
N VAL A 144 10.06 19.62 18.88
CA VAL A 144 10.06 20.73 17.89
C VAL A 144 11.41 20.82 17.18
N GLN A 145 12.52 20.80 17.93
CA GLN A 145 13.88 20.86 17.38
C GLN A 145 14.21 19.61 16.55
N LEU A 146 13.86 18.42 17.05
CA LEU A 146 14.02 17.17 16.31
C LEU A 146 13.19 17.15 15.02
N ALA A 147 11.97 17.70 15.04
CA ALA A 147 11.08 17.72 13.89
C ALA A 147 11.62 18.56 12.72
N GLN A 148 12.31 19.67 13.02
CA GLN A 148 12.97 20.52 12.02
C GLN A 148 14.36 20.00 11.62
N HIS A 149 14.92 19.04 12.34
CA HIS A 149 16.27 18.55 12.08
C HIS A 149 16.32 17.50 10.95
N ARG A 150 17.30 17.63 10.05
CA ARG A 150 17.49 16.81 8.84
C ARG A 150 17.59 15.29 9.07
N PHE A 151 18.00 14.88 10.27
CA PHE A 151 18.10 13.47 10.68
C PHE A 151 17.06 13.10 11.75
N GLY A 152 16.90 13.94 12.77
CA GLY A 152 15.97 13.72 13.90
C GLY A 152 14.51 13.61 13.45
N SER A 153 14.14 14.32 12.40
CA SER A 153 12.79 14.25 11.81
C SER A 153 12.44 12.85 11.31
N HIS A 154 13.41 12.08 10.80
CA HIS A 154 13.20 10.70 10.37
C HIS A 154 13.09 9.72 11.55
N VAL A 155 13.81 9.99 12.65
CA VAL A 155 13.65 9.26 13.92
C VAL A 155 12.25 9.48 14.48
N CYS A 156 11.75 10.74 14.51
CA CYS A 156 10.38 11.05 14.94
C CYS A 156 9.33 10.37 14.05
N GLN A 157 9.48 10.41 12.71
CA GLN A 157 8.58 9.72 11.77
C GLN A 157 8.51 8.21 12.06
N THR A 158 9.65 7.56 12.24
CA THR A 158 9.71 6.11 12.51
C THR A 158 9.23 5.75 13.92
N LEU A 159 9.45 6.61 14.92
CA LEU A 159 8.87 6.45 16.26
C LEU A 159 7.33 6.46 16.19
N PHE A 160 6.74 7.43 15.48
CA PHE A 160 5.28 7.48 15.30
C PHE A 160 4.75 6.29 14.49
N GLU A 161 5.50 5.82 13.48
CA GLU A 161 5.18 4.62 12.69
C GLU A 161 5.07 3.35 13.58
N VAL A 162 6.04 3.11 14.48
CA VAL A 162 6.02 1.93 15.36
C VAL A 162 5.03 2.06 16.52
N ALA A 163 4.83 3.28 17.03
CA ALA A 163 3.93 3.59 18.15
C ALA A 163 2.47 3.20 17.88
N VAL A 164 2.02 3.20 16.61
CA VAL A 164 0.69 2.71 16.20
C VAL A 164 0.40 1.32 16.78
N SER A 165 1.40 0.43 16.76
CA SER A 165 1.23 -0.95 17.24
C SER A 165 1.12 -1.03 18.77
N THR A 166 1.93 -0.24 19.48
CA THR A 166 1.91 -0.08 20.94
C THR A 166 0.57 0.49 21.42
N ILE A 167 0.13 1.61 20.86
CA ILE A 167 -1.15 2.27 21.18
C ILE A 167 -2.34 1.34 20.92
N SER A 168 -2.29 0.58 19.82
CA SER A 168 -3.28 -0.44 19.48
C SER A 168 -3.32 -1.57 20.52
N ARG A 169 -2.19 -1.94 21.15
CA ARG A 169 -2.14 -2.89 22.27
C ARG A 169 -2.64 -2.27 23.58
N GLU A 170 -2.20 -1.05 23.92
CA GLU A 170 -2.66 -0.29 25.10
C GLU A 170 -4.19 -0.09 25.11
N THR A 171 -4.76 0.30 23.97
CA THR A 171 -6.21 0.53 23.79
C THR A 171 -7.03 -0.75 24.01
N ARG A 172 -6.41 -1.93 23.88
CA ARG A 172 -7.01 -3.24 24.20
C ARG A 172 -6.68 -3.73 25.62
N GLY A 173 -6.19 -2.85 26.50
CA GLY A 173 -5.80 -3.15 27.88
C GLY A 173 -4.47 -3.89 28.04
N ARG A 174 -3.68 -4.05 26.96
CA ARG A 174 -2.37 -4.73 27.01
C ARG A 174 -1.26 -3.69 27.12
N ILE A 175 -0.97 -3.28 28.36
CA ILE A 175 0.10 -2.34 28.67
C ILE A 175 1.30 -3.13 29.20
N ALA A 176 2.47 -2.98 28.56
CA ALA A 176 3.73 -3.53 29.06
C ALA A 176 4.12 -2.86 30.39
N LYS A 177 4.51 -3.64 31.39
CA LYS A 177 4.95 -3.16 32.71
C LYS A 177 6.43 -3.44 32.89
N SER A 178 7.15 -2.58 33.62
CA SER A 178 8.50 -2.92 34.07
C SER A 178 8.43 -4.10 35.05
N SER A 179 9.40 -5.00 34.97
CA SER A 179 9.65 -6.00 36.01
C SER A 179 10.18 -5.35 37.29
N ASP A 180 10.97 -4.29 37.12
CA ASP A 180 11.60 -3.58 38.22
C ASP A 180 10.71 -2.43 38.69
N ALA A 181 10.24 -2.56 39.93
CA ALA A 181 9.57 -1.51 40.69
C ALA A 181 10.59 -0.67 41.47
N ASP A 182 11.68 -0.25 40.82
CA ASP A 182 12.71 0.55 41.48
C ASP A 182 12.20 1.99 41.66
N THR A 183 11.79 2.31 42.89
CA THR A 183 11.06 3.52 43.32
C THR A 183 11.72 4.87 43.02
N LYS A 184 12.85 4.91 42.31
CA LYS A 184 13.64 6.11 41.99
C LYS A 184 13.41 6.68 40.60
N SER A 185 12.88 5.91 39.63
CA SER A 185 12.86 6.30 38.21
C SER A 185 11.56 6.97 37.72
N GLY A 186 10.61 7.25 38.62
CA GLY A 186 9.31 7.82 38.27
C GLY A 186 8.34 6.81 37.65
N VAL A 187 7.16 7.28 37.22
CA VAL A 187 6.15 6.44 36.57
C VAL A 187 6.21 6.66 35.06
N LEU A 188 6.60 5.62 34.32
CA LEU A 188 6.60 5.66 32.86
C LEU A 188 5.16 5.74 32.32
N ARG A 189 4.87 6.86 31.65
CA ARG A 189 3.60 7.14 30.97
C ARG A 189 3.24 6.06 29.93
N THR A 190 1.96 5.91 29.63
CA THR A 190 1.49 5.16 28.47
C THR A 190 1.91 5.86 27.18
N MET A 191 2.02 5.14 26.07
CA MET A 191 2.28 5.74 24.76
C MET A 191 1.15 6.70 24.38
N THR A 192 -0.09 6.37 24.78
CA THR A 192 -1.25 7.25 24.63
C THR A 192 -1.05 8.61 25.32
N GLU A 193 -0.59 8.65 26.57
CA GLU A 193 -0.29 9.89 27.30
C GLU A 193 0.93 10.64 26.72
N LEU A 194 1.96 9.90 26.29
CA LEU A 194 3.13 10.49 25.63
C LEU A 194 2.74 11.21 24.33
N VAL A 195 1.89 10.61 23.49
CA VAL A 195 1.37 11.25 22.28
C VAL A 195 0.61 12.54 22.61
N VAL A 196 -0.16 12.60 23.71
CA VAL A 196 -0.81 13.84 24.15
C VAL A 196 0.24 14.89 24.53
N SER A 197 1.24 14.57 25.35
CA SER A 197 2.30 15.54 25.70
C SER A 197 3.12 16.01 24.49
N ILE A 198 3.33 15.14 23.49
CA ILE A 198 4.00 15.51 22.23
C ILE A 198 3.13 16.50 21.44
N SER A 199 1.79 16.34 21.45
CA SER A 199 0.90 17.32 20.81
C SER A 199 0.98 18.69 21.47
N GLU A 200 1.03 18.75 22.80
CA GLU A 200 1.16 19.99 23.57
C GLU A 200 2.47 20.72 23.26
N GLU A 201 3.55 19.99 22.96
CA GLU A 201 4.84 20.56 22.55
C GLU A 201 4.84 21.06 21.09
N LEU A 202 4.18 20.36 20.18
CA LEU A 202 4.17 20.70 18.74
C LEU A 202 3.19 21.84 18.39
N LEU A 203 2.06 21.94 19.09
CA LEU A 203 0.99 22.91 18.78
C LEU A 203 1.46 24.38 18.76
N PRO A 204 2.27 24.89 19.72
CA PRO A 204 2.75 26.28 19.70
C PRO A 204 3.62 26.65 18.48
N SER A 205 4.24 25.65 17.82
CA SER A 205 5.07 25.86 16.62
C SER A 205 4.40 25.36 15.34
N LEU A 206 3.10 25.10 15.35
CA LEU A 206 2.37 24.48 14.23
C LEU A 206 2.55 25.23 12.90
N SER A 207 2.43 26.56 12.89
CA SER A 207 2.60 27.38 11.66
C SER A 207 4.02 27.28 11.08
N LEU A 208 5.04 27.26 11.95
CA LEU A 208 6.45 27.10 11.57
C LEU A 208 6.72 25.70 10.99
N LEU A 209 6.29 24.67 11.73
CA LEU A 209 6.45 23.27 11.34
C LEU A 209 5.69 22.92 10.05
N THR A 210 4.59 23.60 9.76
CA THR A 210 3.78 23.39 8.54
C THR A 210 4.52 23.81 7.26
N ILE A 211 5.36 24.84 7.32
CA ILE A 211 6.18 25.31 6.18
C ILE A 211 7.60 24.72 6.17
N ASP A 212 8.04 24.09 7.26
CA ASP A 212 9.35 23.48 7.40
C ASP A 212 9.50 22.19 6.57
N PRO A 213 10.52 22.05 5.70
CA PRO A 213 10.71 20.87 4.84
C PRO A 213 10.85 19.53 5.56
N PHE A 214 11.21 19.52 6.84
CA PHE A 214 11.31 18.33 7.69
C PHE A 214 10.10 18.25 8.64
N GLY A 215 9.76 19.36 9.29
CA GLY A 215 8.67 19.47 10.25
C GLY A 215 7.31 19.05 9.68
N ALA A 216 7.02 19.40 8.43
CA ALA A 216 5.78 19.03 7.76
C ALA A 216 5.59 17.51 7.64
N HIS A 217 6.67 16.75 7.41
CA HIS A 217 6.62 15.29 7.36
C HIS A 217 6.45 14.63 8.74
N VAL A 218 6.97 15.29 9.78
CA VAL A 218 6.77 14.86 11.18
C VAL A 218 5.33 15.13 11.61
N LEU A 219 4.80 16.33 11.34
CA LEU A 219 3.38 16.65 11.52
C LEU A 219 2.49 15.65 10.79
N LEU A 220 2.73 15.37 9.51
CA LEU A 220 1.94 14.40 8.74
C LEU A 220 1.95 13.01 9.38
N SER A 221 3.11 12.54 9.82
CA SER A 221 3.22 11.24 10.49
C SER A 221 2.49 11.22 11.84
N PHE A 222 2.49 12.36 12.56
CA PHE A 222 1.76 12.54 13.80
C PHE A 222 0.23 12.61 13.61
N LEU A 223 -0.25 13.37 12.61
CA LEU A 223 -1.68 13.42 12.28
C LEU A 223 -2.20 12.05 11.82
N VAL A 224 -1.39 11.27 11.10
CA VAL A 224 -1.71 9.89 10.69
C VAL A 224 -1.70 8.92 11.88
N LEU A 225 -0.87 9.15 12.90
CA LEU A 225 -0.92 8.44 14.18
C LEU A 225 -2.23 8.71 14.94
N LEU A 226 -2.69 9.96 14.95
CA LEU A 226 -3.96 10.38 15.56
C LEU A 226 -5.18 9.84 14.80
N SER A 227 -5.18 9.96 13.47
CA SER A 227 -6.21 9.39 12.58
C SER A 227 -5.61 8.61 11.41
N PRO A 228 -5.49 7.27 11.55
CA PRO A 228 -4.99 6.41 10.47
C PRO A 228 -5.81 6.46 9.18
N GLN A 229 -7.04 7.00 9.22
CA GLN A 229 -7.92 7.12 8.06
C GLN A 229 -7.41 8.12 7.01
N ILE A 230 -6.58 9.10 7.40
CA ILE A 230 -6.00 10.12 6.50
C ILE A 230 -5.22 9.47 5.34
N THR A 231 -4.63 8.28 5.56
CA THR A 231 -3.89 7.53 4.52
C THR A 231 -4.74 6.50 3.76
N ARG A 232 -6.00 6.29 4.14
CA ARG A 232 -6.91 5.29 3.57
C ARG A 232 -7.94 5.96 2.66
N HIS A 233 -7.62 6.07 1.37
CA HIS A 233 -8.66 6.40 0.39
C HIS A 233 -9.57 5.19 0.15
N SER A 234 -10.87 5.44 -0.01
CA SER A 234 -11.88 4.40 -0.30
C SER A 234 -11.60 3.57 -1.56
N ASP A 235 -10.73 4.06 -2.45
CA ASP A 235 -10.37 3.42 -3.72
C ASP A 235 -9.24 2.37 -3.60
N SER A 236 -8.56 2.27 -2.45
CA SER A 236 -7.31 1.50 -2.34
C SER A 236 -7.21 0.68 -1.06
N SER A 237 -6.99 -0.64 -1.19
CA SER A 237 -6.72 -1.59 -0.11
C SER A 237 -5.34 -1.45 0.57
N HIS A 238 -4.58 -0.41 0.21
CA HIS A 238 -3.24 -0.13 0.72
C HIS A 238 -3.17 1.33 1.17
N SER A 239 -2.46 1.61 2.28
CA SER A 239 -2.27 2.97 2.78
C SER A 239 -1.34 3.76 1.86
N ASN A 240 -1.69 5.04 1.65
CA ASN A 240 -0.87 5.95 0.87
C ASN A 240 0.33 6.47 1.67
N ASN A 241 1.36 5.62 1.82
CA ASN A 241 2.62 5.96 2.51
C ASN A 241 3.41 7.11 1.84
N SER A 242 2.98 7.57 0.65
CA SER A 242 3.50 8.79 0.00
C SER A 242 3.12 10.09 0.73
N LEU A 243 2.19 10.04 1.70
CA LEU A 243 1.80 11.23 2.47
C LEU A 243 2.80 11.53 3.61
N THR A 244 3.33 10.50 4.28
CA THR A 244 4.15 10.65 5.48
C THR A 244 5.63 10.87 5.18
N ARG A 245 6.21 10.22 4.15
CA ARG A 245 7.63 10.34 3.79
C ARG A 245 7.84 10.89 2.37
N SER A 246 8.82 11.77 2.21
CA SER A 246 9.18 12.31 0.89
C SER A 246 9.72 11.23 -0.06
N LYS A 247 9.51 11.40 -1.37
CA LYS A 247 10.03 10.46 -2.39
C LYS A 247 11.56 10.28 -2.32
N LYS A 248 12.30 11.33 -1.95
CA LYS A 248 13.76 11.28 -1.74
C LYS A 248 14.13 10.46 -0.50
N SER A 249 13.42 10.65 0.62
CA SER A 249 13.62 9.87 1.86
C SER A 249 13.27 8.40 1.64
N ALA A 250 12.15 8.11 0.97
CA ALA A 250 11.75 6.73 0.65
C ALA A 250 12.77 6.01 -0.24
N ALA A 251 13.28 6.67 -1.28
CA ALA A 251 14.34 6.12 -2.15
C ALA A 251 15.70 5.96 -1.43
N TYR A 252 16.00 6.82 -0.45
CA TYR A 252 17.18 6.68 0.40
C TYR A 252 17.03 5.49 1.37
N LYS A 253 15.92 5.40 2.12
CA LYS A 253 15.62 4.28 3.04
C LYS A 253 15.62 2.94 2.30
N SER A 254 15.12 2.87 1.06
CA SER A 254 15.18 1.63 0.25
C SER A 254 16.60 1.19 -0.15
N ARG A 255 17.58 2.10 -0.13
CA ARG A 255 19.01 1.77 -0.36
C ARG A 255 19.72 1.30 0.92
N GLN A 256 19.19 1.65 2.10
CA GLN A 256 19.73 1.27 3.41
C GLN A 256 19.29 -0.14 3.89
N GLY A 257 18.77 -0.97 2.99
CA GLY A 257 18.37 -2.35 3.28
C GLY A 257 17.00 -2.50 3.94
N SER A 258 16.78 -3.65 4.59
CA SER A 258 15.50 -3.98 5.21
C SER A 258 15.27 -3.17 6.48
N MET A 259 14.10 -2.55 6.59
CA MET A 259 13.65 -1.83 7.80
C MET A 259 12.44 -2.57 8.37
N LYS A 260 12.67 -3.83 8.74
CA LYS A 260 11.70 -4.75 9.34
C LYS A 260 12.19 -5.21 10.70
N SER A 261 11.24 -5.57 11.56
CA SER A 261 11.54 -6.20 12.85
C SER A 261 12.33 -7.50 12.66
N ILE A 262 13.39 -7.71 13.45
CA ILE A 262 14.17 -8.96 13.48
C ILE A 262 13.52 -10.00 14.41
N LEU A 263 12.49 -9.59 15.16
CA LEU A 263 11.81 -10.38 16.20
C LEU A 263 10.44 -10.92 15.75
N SER A 264 9.91 -10.44 14.62
CA SER A 264 8.56 -10.79 14.13
C SER A 264 8.62 -11.37 12.73
N SER A 265 8.40 -12.68 12.62
CA SER A 265 8.46 -13.48 11.39
C SER A 265 7.26 -13.25 10.44
N GLY A 266 7.07 -12.01 9.99
CA GLY A 266 6.27 -11.67 8.79
C GLY A 266 4.76 -11.94 8.80
N THR A 267 4.19 -12.56 9.85
CA THR A 267 2.80 -13.05 9.87
C THR A 267 1.82 -12.26 10.74
N GLU A 268 2.23 -11.17 11.40
CA GLU A 268 1.26 -10.22 11.96
C GLU A 268 0.57 -9.45 10.83
N GLN A 269 -0.46 -10.09 10.27
CA GLN A 269 -1.37 -9.49 9.31
C GLN A 269 -1.97 -8.21 9.90
N THR A 270 -2.18 -7.23 9.03
CA THR A 270 -2.71 -5.89 9.32
C THR A 270 -4.08 -5.93 10.00
N SER A 271 -4.11 -6.21 11.29
CA SER A 271 -5.25 -5.88 12.14
C SER A 271 -5.45 -4.37 12.07
N ILE A 272 -6.70 -3.94 11.89
CA ILE A 272 -7.02 -2.52 11.76
C ILE A 272 -6.50 -1.82 13.02
N ALA A 273 -5.58 -0.86 12.83
CA ALA A 273 -5.05 -0.05 13.91
C ALA A 273 -6.21 0.61 14.68
N VAL A 274 -6.33 0.28 15.96
CA VAL A 274 -7.32 0.86 16.87
C VAL A 274 -6.62 1.98 17.63
N VAL A 275 -7.18 3.19 17.57
CA VAL A 275 -6.67 4.37 18.29
C VAL A 275 -7.65 4.78 19.41
N PRO A 276 -7.16 5.38 20.51
CA PRO A 276 -7.98 5.95 21.57
C PRO A 276 -8.97 6.99 21.06
N ALA A 277 -10.13 7.11 21.73
CA ALA A 277 -11.13 8.11 21.39
C ALA A 277 -10.60 9.56 21.56
N SER A 278 -9.74 9.78 22.56
CA SER A 278 -9.11 11.08 22.86
C SER A 278 -8.23 11.63 21.73
N PHE A 279 -7.74 10.80 20.82
CA PHE A 279 -6.96 11.27 19.66
C PHE A 279 -7.80 12.11 18.69
N LYS A 280 -9.14 11.98 18.72
CA LYS A 280 -10.04 12.88 17.99
C LYS A 280 -10.02 14.29 18.56
N ASP A 281 -9.94 14.43 19.88
CA ASP A 281 -9.90 15.71 20.56
C ASP A 281 -8.55 16.40 20.29
N VAL A 282 -7.44 15.65 20.37
CA VAL A 282 -6.10 16.13 19.97
C VAL A 282 -6.09 16.56 18.50
N GLY A 283 -6.60 15.74 17.57
CA GLY A 283 -6.71 16.10 16.16
C GLY A 283 -7.60 17.33 15.89
N SER A 284 -8.59 17.57 16.75
CA SER A 284 -9.41 18.78 16.72
C SER A 284 -8.61 20.02 17.13
N GLN A 285 -7.77 19.91 18.16
CA GLN A 285 -6.89 21.02 18.60
C GLN A 285 -5.94 21.47 17.49
N PHE A 286 -5.37 20.57 16.69
CA PHE A 286 -4.52 20.96 15.55
C PHE A 286 -5.28 21.79 14.50
N VAL A 287 -6.50 21.39 14.15
CA VAL A 287 -7.36 22.14 13.22
C VAL A 287 -7.77 23.49 13.81
N ASP A 288 -8.20 23.50 15.08
CA ASP A 288 -8.68 24.71 15.75
C ASP A 288 -7.54 25.72 16.01
N VAL A 289 -6.32 25.26 16.36
CA VAL A 289 -5.13 26.11 16.47
C VAL A 289 -4.74 26.70 15.12
N LEU A 290 -4.65 25.88 14.06
CA LEU A 290 -4.32 26.37 12.71
C LEU A 290 -5.30 27.46 12.24
N ARG A 291 -6.60 27.30 12.51
CA ARG A 291 -7.64 28.29 12.18
C ARG A 291 -7.55 29.58 13.01
N GLN A 292 -6.90 29.55 14.18
CA GLN A 292 -6.74 30.71 15.06
C GLN A 292 -5.39 31.42 14.88
N SER A 293 -4.33 30.68 14.54
CA SER A 293 -2.95 31.19 14.45
C SER A 293 -2.55 31.70 13.07
N THR A 294 -3.34 31.42 12.03
CA THR A 294 -2.97 31.60 10.62
C THR A 294 -4.08 32.31 9.88
N ASP A 295 -3.74 33.35 9.12
CA ASP A 295 -4.75 34.13 8.40
C ASP A 295 -5.27 33.39 7.14
N ALA A 296 -6.40 33.84 6.60
CA ALA A 296 -6.98 33.21 5.42
C ALA A 296 -6.10 33.33 4.16
N ASN A 297 -5.13 34.25 4.11
CA ASN A 297 -4.21 34.42 2.98
C ASN A 297 -3.01 33.47 3.08
N GLU A 298 -2.51 33.21 4.28
CA GLU A 298 -1.49 32.21 4.60
C GLU A 298 -2.02 30.79 4.34
N ILE A 299 -3.26 30.49 4.77
CA ILE A 299 -3.94 29.22 4.41
C ILE A 299 -4.02 29.06 2.88
N ARG A 300 -4.32 30.14 2.13
CA ARG A 300 -4.31 30.14 0.66
C ARG A 300 -2.91 30.01 0.06
N ALA A 301 -1.88 30.53 0.71
CA ALA A 301 -0.48 30.37 0.30
C ALA A 301 0.00 28.92 0.50
N PHE A 302 -0.43 28.25 1.57
CA PHE A 302 -0.15 26.83 1.82
C PHE A 302 -0.67 25.94 0.69
N ALA A 303 -1.76 26.30 0.02
CA ALA A 303 -2.30 25.56 -1.12
C ALA A 303 -1.29 25.39 -2.28
N ALA A 304 -0.47 26.41 -2.57
CA ALA A 304 0.55 26.35 -3.63
C ALA A 304 1.93 25.88 -3.13
N ASN A 305 2.15 25.83 -1.81
CA ASN A 305 3.42 25.44 -1.22
C ASN A 305 3.55 23.91 -1.15
N LYS A 306 4.57 23.34 -1.80
CA LYS A 306 4.82 21.89 -1.89
C LYS A 306 5.05 21.18 -0.55
N VAL A 307 5.43 21.92 0.50
CA VAL A 307 5.68 21.41 1.85
C VAL A 307 4.41 21.47 2.70
N ALA A 308 3.72 22.62 2.71
CA ALA A 308 2.53 22.84 3.52
C ALA A 308 1.25 22.20 2.94
N ASN A 309 1.15 22.06 1.62
CA ASN A 309 -0.05 21.55 0.93
C ASN A 309 -0.50 20.16 1.43
N PRO A 310 0.38 19.14 1.60
CA PRO A 310 -0.03 17.86 2.16
C PRO A 310 -0.50 17.96 3.63
N VAL A 311 0.11 18.83 4.45
CA VAL A 311 -0.33 19.09 5.84
C VAL A 311 -1.75 19.65 5.82
N LEU A 312 -2.01 20.65 4.97
CA LEU A 312 -3.34 21.25 4.83
C LEU A 312 -4.39 20.24 4.31
N GLN A 313 -4.02 19.33 3.40
CA GLN A 313 -4.91 18.21 3.00
C GLN A 313 -5.29 17.33 4.19
N ALA A 314 -4.33 16.96 5.05
CA ALA A 314 -4.57 16.15 6.23
C ALA A 314 -5.45 16.88 7.27
N MET A 315 -5.25 18.20 7.45
CA MET A 315 -6.08 19.01 8.34
C MET A 315 -7.53 19.15 7.84
N ILE A 316 -7.74 19.27 6.52
CA ILE A 316 -9.09 19.29 5.91
C ILE A 316 -9.81 17.95 6.08
N ASP A 317 -9.11 16.83 5.94
CA ASP A 317 -9.68 15.50 6.21
C ASP A 317 -10.06 15.36 7.70
N LEU A 318 -9.20 15.81 8.63
CA LEU A 318 -9.52 15.87 10.06
C LEU A 318 -10.74 16.76 10.38
N GLU A 319 -10.84 17.95 9.76
CA GLU A 319 -11.99 18.85 9.90
C GLU A 319 -13.30 18.21 9.40
N ALA A 320 -13.22 17.45 8.30
CA ALA A 320 -14.34 16.70 7.74
C ALA A 320 -14.75 15.51 8.62
N GLN A 321 -13.78 14.78 9.20
CA GLN A 321 -14.03 13.70 10.16
C GLN A 321 -14.69 14.21 11.45
N GLN A 322 -14.50 15.49 11.79
CA GLN A 322 -15.18 16.19 12.90
C GLN A 322 -16.56 16.74 12.51
N GLY A 323 -16.94 16.72 11.23
CA GLY A 323 -18.18 17.34 10.74
C GLY A 323 -18.17 18.87 10.74
N LYS A 324 -17.00 19.51 10.86
CA LYS A 324 -16.86 20.98 10.94
C LYS A 324 -16.71 21.67 9.57
N SER A 325 -16.63 20.93 8.47
CA SER A 325 -16.37 21.50 7.13
C SER A 325 -17.42 22.49 6.62
N ASP A 326 -18.67 22.41 7.09
CA ASP A 326 -19.78 23.31 6.71
C ASP A 326 -19.89 24.57 7.59
N VAL A 327 -18.93 24.79 8.50
CA VAL A 327 -18.89 25.97 9.37
C VAL A 327 -18.20 27.14 8.62
N PRO A 328 -18.78 28.36 8.64
CA PRO A 328 -18.11 29.56 8.14
C PRO A 328 -16.70 29.74 8.72
N GLY A 329 -15.72 30.04 7.87
CA GLY A 329 -14.32 30.09 8.25
C GLY A 329 -13.69 28.71 8.55
N SER A 330 -14.24 27.62 8.04
CA SER A 330 -13.55 26.32 7.96
C SER A 330 -12.27 26.44 7.11
N LEU A 331 -11.40 25.43 7.15
CA LEU A 331 -10.22 25.37 6.28
C LEU A 331 -10.63 25.31 4.80
N ILE A 332 -11.70 24.57 4.49
CA ILE A 332 -12.30 24.55 3.15
C ILE A 332 -12.80 25.95 2.77
N ASP A 333 -13.49 26.67 3.65
CA ASP A 333 -14.02 28.00 3.37
C ASP A 333 -12.91 29.04 3.12
N SER A 334 -11.85 28.99 3.93
CA SER A 334 -10.68 29.86 3.80
C SER A 334 -10.00 29.71 2.44
N VAL A 335 -9.78 28.46 1.99
CA VAL A 335 -9.20 28.16 0.67
C VAL A 335 -10.18 28.52 -0.45
N LEU A 336 -11.48 28.31 -0.27
CA LEU A 336 -12.52 28.64 -1.26
C LEU A 336 -13.02 30.09 -1.17
N MET A 337 -12.17 31.02 -0.70
CA MET A 337 -12.44 32.47 -0.70
C MET A 337 -13.77 32.88 0.00
N GLY A 338 -14.23 32.13 0.99
CA GLY A 338 -15.48 32.42 1.70
C GLY A 338 -16.74 31.80 1.07
N THR A 339 -16.62 30.83 0.17
CA THR A 339 -17.79 30.20 -0.52
C THR A 339 -18.83 29.64 0.45
N ILE A 340 -18.43 28.99 1.55
CA ILE A 340 -19.36 28.49 2.58
C ILE A 340 -19.96 29.67 3.36
N SER A 341 -19.15 30.67 3.71
CA SER A 341 -19.63 31.91 4.35
C SER A 341 -20.70 32.63 3.51
N SER A 342 -20.50 32.80 2.20
CA SER A 342 -21.48 33.39 1.29
C SER A 342 -22.76 32.56 1.19
N LEU A 343 -22.63 31.24 0.99
CA LEU A 343 -23.78 30.33 0.93
C LEU A 343 -24.59 30.30 2.25
N ALA A 344 -23.94 30.47 3.39
CA ALA A 344 -24.60 30.58 4.70
C ALA A 344 -25.32 31.92 4.90
N GLN A 345 -24.84 33.00 4.25
CA GLN A 345 -25.49 34.31 4.25
C GLN A 345 -26.63 34.41 3.21
N GLY A 346 -26.70 33.47 2.26
CA GLY A 346 -27.68 33.45 1.17
C GLY A 346 -27.21 34.15 -0.10
N ASP A 347 -25.94 34.55 -0.16
CA ASP A 347 -25.32 35.17 -1.33
C ASP A 347 -24.90 34.12 -2.38
N GLU A 348 -25.01 34.46 -3.66
CA GLU A 348 -24.49 33.63 -4.74
C GLU A 348 -22.95 33.75 -4.82
N PRO A 349 -22.19 32.65 -4.64
CA PRO A 349 -20.73 32.70 -4.70
C PRO A 349 -20.25 32.99 -6.13
N GLN A 350 -19.30 33.93 -6.26
CA GLN A 350 -18.76 34.35 -7.56
C GLN A 350 -17.50 33.57 -7.96
N GLN A 351 -17.23 33.49 -9.26
CA GLN A 351 -16.06 32.77 -9.77
C GLN A 351 -14.76 33.52 -9.44
N SER A 352 -13.99 33.03 -8.47
CA SER A 352 -12.64 33.49 -8.15
C SER A 352 -11.57 32.92 -9.12
N ASP A 353 -10.68 33.79 -9.61
CA ASP A 353 -9.51 33.43 -10.43
C ASP A 353 -8.45 32.63 -9.66
N TYR A 354 -8.31 32.87 -8.35
CA TYR A 354 -7.41 32.11 -7.48
C TYR A 354 -7.83 30.63 -7.45
N VAL A 355 -9.09 30.36 -7.13
CA VAL A 355 -9.68 29.00 -7.13
C VAL A 355 -9.62 28.38 -8.53
N GLY A 356 -9.84 29.18 -9.58
CA GLY A 356 -9.65 28.77 -10.98
C GLY A 356 -8.21 28.38 -11.37
N THR A 357 -7.22 28.88 -10.62
CA THR A 357 -5.79 28.56 -10.78
C THR A 357 -5.41 27.28 -10.05
N LEU A 358 -5.97 27.04 -8.84
CA LEU A 358 -5.73 25.81 -8.07
C LEU A 358 -6.05 24.54 -8.87
N LEU A 359 -7.10 24.57 -9.70
CA LEU A 359 -7.49 23.49 -10.62
C LEU A 359 -6.40 23.08 -11.63
N ARG A 360 -5.44 23.97 -11.92
CA ARG A 360 -4.47 23.81 -13.01
C ARG A 360 -3.02 23.77 -12.52
N ASP A 361 -2.74 24.22 -11.31
CA ASP A 361 -1.41 24.16 -10.70
C ASP A 361 -1.03 22.73 -10.26
N PRO A 362 0.16 22.20 -10.60
CA PRO A 362 0.59 20.84 -10.24
C PRO A 362 0.67 20.54 -8.73
N THR A 363 0.71 21.55 -7.87
CA THR A 363 0.76 21.38 -6.41
C THR A 363 -0.65 21.55 -5.82
N ALA A 364 -1.30 22.67 -6.12
CA ALA A 364 -2.60 23.02 -5.54
C ALA A 364 -3.76 22.14 -6.05
N SER A 365 -3.63 21.51 -7.22
CA SER A 365 -4.63 20.56 -7.71
C SER A 365 -4.84 19.36 -6.78
N HIS A 366 -3.78 18.88 -6.10
CA HIS A 366 -3.92 17.83 -5.08
C HIS A 366 -4.70 18.30 -3.85
N LEU A 367 -4.55 19.57 -3.45
CA LEU A 367 -5.44 20.16 -2.44
C LEU A 367 -6.87 20.23 -2.97
N PHE A 368 -7.08 20.60 -4.23
CA PHE A 368 -8.42 20.65 -4.83
C PHE A 368 -9.09 19.27 -4.88
N GLU A 369 -8.34 18.19 -5.11
CA GLU A 369 -8.85 16.81 -4.98
C GLU A 369 -9.37 16.52 -3.55
N ALA A 370 -8.74 17.09 -2.52
CA ALA A 370 -9.23 17.01 -1.14
C ALA A 370 -10.45 17.93 -0.91
N LEU A 371 -10.43 19.18 -1.37
CA LEU A 371 -11.57 20.11 -1.27
C LEU A 371 -12.84 19.49 -1.87
N VAL A 372 -12.75 18.90 -3.07
CA VAL A 372 -13.88 18.23 -3.74
C VAL A 372 -14.40 17.03 -2.92
N ARG A 373 -13.50 16.25 -2.33
CA ARG A 373 -13.85 15.08 -1.52
C ARG A 373 -14.57 15.44 -0.21
N HIS A 374 -14.15 16.53 0.43
CA HIS A 374 -14.56 16.90 1.79
C HIS A 374 -15.54 18.09 1.85
N ALA A 375 -15.77 18.82 0.75
CA ALA A 375 -16.71 19.94 0.71
C ALA A 375 -18.15 19.51 1.09
N PRO A 376 -18.91 20.34 1.82
CA PRO A 376 -20.34 20.15 1.99
C PRO A 376 -21.07 20.05 0.65
N GLU A 377 -22.23 19.38 0.61
CA GLU A 377 -22.97 19.13 -0.64
C GLU A 377 -23.33 20.44 -1.39
N LYS A 378 -23.86 21.45 -0.69
CA LYS A 378 -24.16 22.77 -1.27
C LYS A 378 -22.92 23.45 -1.84
N THR A 379 -21.80 23.38 -1.12
CA THR A 379 -20.50 23.94 -1.55
C THR A 379 -19.97 23.21 -2.77
N PHE A 380 -20.07 21.88 -2.82
CA PHE A 380 -19.69 21.10 -3.99
C PHE A 380 -20.54 21.45 -5.22
N GLN A 381 -21.86 21.60 -5.07
CA GLN A 381 -22.74 22.04 -6.16
C GLN A 381 -22.38 23.44 -6.69
N ALA A 382 -22.07 24.39 -5.79
CA ALA A 382 -21.58 25.71 -6.18
C ALA A 382 -20.24 25.62 -6.93
N LEU A 383 -19.27 24.85 -6.43
CA LEU A 383 -18.00 24.61 -7.11
C LEU A 383 -18.19 23.97 -8.49
N TRP A 384 -19.07 22.98 -8.59
CA TRP A 384 -19.39 22.30 -9.85
C TRP A 384 -19.91 23.29 -10.89
N ASN A 385 -20.90 24.09 -10.53
CA ASN A 385 -21.52 25.08 -11.42
C ASN A 385 -20.53 26.18 -11.84
N LEU A 386 -19.70 26.69 -10.93
CA LEU A 386 -18.74 27.75 -11.21
C LEU A 386 -17.55 27.26 -12.05
N TYR A 387 -16.99 26.09 -11.73
CA TYR A 387 -15.66 25.68 -12.23
C TYR A 387 -15.66 24.51 -13.21
N PHE A 388 -16.67 23.62 -13.16
CA PHE A 388 -16.68 22.37 -13.93
C PHE A 388 -17.73 22.34 -15.03
N LYS A 389 -18.99 22.72 -14.74
CA LYS A 389 -20.11 22.64 -15.68
C LYS A 389 -19.81 23.42 -16.98
N ASN A 390 -20.07 22.80 -18.12
CA ASN A 390 -19.76 23.29 -19.48
C ASN A 390 -18.24 23.51 -19.76
N LYS A 391 -17.35 23.03 -18.88
CA LYS A 391 -15.89 23.16 -18.99
C LYS A 391 -15.19 21.79 -18.89
N VAL A 392 -15.93 20.73 -18.61
CA VAL A 392 -15.44 19.37 -18.29
C VAL A 392 -14.56 18.81 -19.42
N GLY A 393 -15.00 18.86 -20.69
CA GLY A 393 -14.27 18.29 -21.82
C GLY A 393 -12.88 18.91 -22.03
N ARG A 394 -12.74 20.21 -21.72
CA ARG A 394 -11.45 20.90 -21.69
C ARG A 394 -10.61 20.49 -20.48
N LEU A 395 -11.21 20.41 -19.29
CA LEU A 395 -10.51 20.06 -18.04
C LEU A 395 -10.01 18.61 -18.04
N CYS A 396 -10.78 17.66 -18.58
CA CYS A 396 -10.36 16.26 -18.74
C CYS A 396 -9.15 16.10 -19.66
N SER A 397 -9.04 16.95 -20.68
CA SER A 397 -7.87 16.99 -21.58
C SER A 397 -6.64 17.64 -20.94
N HIS A 398 -6.74 18.27 -19.77
CA HIS A 398 -5.66 19.03 -19.15
C HIS A 398 -4.72 18.12 -18.33
N PRO A 399 -3.38 18.24 -18.43
CA PRO A 399 -2.44 17.35 -17.76
C PRO A 399 -2.54 17.37 -16.22
N VAL A 400 -3.06 18.45 -15.64
CA VAL A 400 -3.28 18.60 -14.19
C VAL A 400 -4.76 18.42 -13.80
N ALA A 401 -5.64 19.36 -14.17
CA ALA A 401 -7.07 19.34 -13.84
C ALA A 401 -7.84 18.01 -14.06
N ASN A 402 -7.40 17.12 -14.95
CA ASN A 402 -8.02 15.80 -15.12
C ASN A 402 -8.09 14.98 -13.81
N PHE A 403 -7.11 15.11 -12.91
CA PHE A 403 -7.14 14.43 -11.60
C PHE A 403 -8.27 14.97 -10.72
N VAL A 404 -8.40 16.30 -10.65
CA VAL A 404 -9.47 16.99 -9.93
C VAL A 404 -10.85 16.62 -10.50
N VAL A 405 -11.01 16.63 -11.82
CA VAL A 405 -12.27 16.22 -12.48
C VAL A 405 -12.60 14.76 -12.17
N SER A 406 -11.61 13.86 -12.17
CA SER A 406 -11.80 12.45 -11.80
C SER A 406 -12.40 12.32 -10.39
N LYS A 407 -11.93 13.11 -9.42
CA LYS A 407 -12.51 13.14 -8.06
C LYS A 407 -13.85 13.86 -7.97
N ALA A 408 -14.12 14.86 -8.82
CA ALA A 408 -15.41 15.55 -8.86
C ALA A 408 -16.53 14.68 -9.45
N ILE A 409 -16.22 13.84 -10.42
CA ILE A 409 -17.18 12.89 -11.02
C ILE A 409 -17.75 11.92 -9.96
N MET A 410 -16.96 11.55 -8.95
CA MET A 410 -17.38 10.66 -7.84
C MET A 410 -18.47 11.26 -6.94
N ARG A 411 -18.87 12.51 -7.17
CA ARG A 411 -19.84 13.24 -6.38
C ARG A 411 -21.06 13.72 -7.16
N LEU A 412 -21.16 13.36 -8.43
CA LEU A 412 -22.30 13.70 -9.25
C LEU A 412 -23.50 12.82 -8.91
N ASP A 413 -24.68 13.40 -9.01
CA ASP A 413 -25.93 12.65 -9.08
C ASP A 413 -26.13 12.04 -10.48
N SER A 414 -27.25 11.34 -10.67
CA SER A 414 -27.59 10.70 -11.95
C SER A 414 -27.70 11.72 -13.10
N LEU A 415 -28.23 12.92 -12.85
CA LEU A 415 -28.38 13.96 -13.88
C LEU A 415 -27.01 14.57 -14.23
N GLY A 416 -26.22 14.96 -13.24
CA GLY A 416 -24.87 15.49 -13.44
C GLY A 416 -23.95 14.50 -14.16
N LEU A 417 -24.06 13.20 -13.83
CA LEU A 417 -23.32 12.14 -14.54
C LEU A 417 -23.71 12.07 -16.03
N LEU A 418 -25.00 12.17 -16.36
CA LEU A 418 -25.47 12.14 -17.75
C LEU A 418 -25.00 13.36 -18.56
N GLU A 419 -25.13 14.58 -18.01
CA GLU A 419 -24.60 15.80 -18.64
C GLU A 419 -23.09 15.67 -18.90
N THR A 420 -22.36 15.12 -17.91
CA THR A 420 -20.90 14.92 -17.96
C THR A 420 -20.49 13.88 -19.00
N LEU A 421 -21.23 12.77 -19.12
CA LEU A 421 -21.03 11.76 -20.15
C LEU A 421 -21.19 12.36 -21.55
N GLN A 422 -22.24 13.16 -21.77
CA GLN A 422 -22.48 13.84 -23.05
C GLN A 422 -21.35 14.82 -23.43
N GLU A 423 -20.83 15.60 -22.47
CA GLU A 423 -19.73 16.53 -22.73
C GLU A 423 -18.41 15.77 -23.06
N ILE A 424 -18.12 14.69 -22.32
CA ILE A 424 -16.88 13.91 -22.45
C ILE A 424 -16.88 13.01 -23.69
N ASP A 425 -18.05 12.58 -24.18
CA ASP A 425 -18.18 11.67 -25.33
C ASP A 425 -17.32 12.12 -26.54
N SER A 426 -17.42 13.40 -26.88
CA SER A 426 -16.69 14.05 -27.97
C SER A 426 -15.15 14.04 -27.84
N VAL A 427 -14.63 13.93 -26.61
CA VAL A 427 -13.18 13.93 -26.31
C VAL A 427 -12.67 12.57 -25.82
N SER A 428 -13.54 11.58 -25.61
CA SER A 428 -13.23 10.25 -25.08
C SER A 428 -12.05 9.56 -25.80
N SER A 429 -12.06 9.51 -27.14
CA SER A 429 -10.98 8.94 -27.95
C SER A 429 -9.64 9.67 -27.77
N LYS A 430 -9.66 10.99 -27.52
CA LYS A 430 -8.46 11.79 -27.22
C LYS A 430 -7.95 11.49 -25.80
N LEU A 431 -8.82 11.23 -24.83
CA LEU A 431 -8.40 10.83 -23.48
C LEU A 431 -7.65 9.49 -23.50
N ILE A 432 -8.16 8.49 -24.23
CA ILE A 432 -7.46 7.21 -24.47
C ILE A 432 -6.09 7.45 -25.11
N LYS A 433 -6.04 8.13 -26.26
CA LYS A 433 -4.80 8.41 -27.03
C LYS A 433 -3.75 9.23 -26.27
N THR A 434 -4.14 9.88 -25.17
CA THR A 434 -3.24 10.71 -24.34
C THR A 434 -3.02 10.13 -22.94
N GLY A 435 -3.47 8.91 -22.66
CA GLY A 435 -3.29 8.23 -21.37
C GLY A 435 -4.08 8.84 -20.20
N ARG A 436 -5.01 9.78 -20.46
CA ARG A 436 -5.81 10.50 -19.44
C ARG A 436 -7.06 9.72 -19.05
N THR A 437 -6.85 8.47 -18.65
CA THR A 437 -7.91 7.48 -18.41
C THR A 437 -8.58 7.59 -17.04
N GLY A 438 -8.01 8.31 -16.07
CA GLY A 438 -8.57 8.45 -14.73
C GLY A 438 -10.01 8.98 -14.72
N VAL A 439 -10.29 9.94 -15.61
CA VAL A 439 -11.64 10.48 -15.84
C VAL A 439 -12.58 9.38 -16.34
N LEU A 440 -12.16 8.62 -17.35
CA LEU A 440 -12.97 7.55 -17.95
C LEU A 440 -13.27 6.43 -16.95
N LYS A 441 -12.28 6.05 -16.12
CA LYS A 441 -12.48 5.13 -15.00
C LYS A 441 -13.52 5.69 -14.02
N SER A 442 -13.39 6.94 -13.62
CA SER A 442 -14.31 7.60 -12.67
C SER A 442 -15.75 7.67 -13.19
N LEU A 443 -15.97 7.86 -14.50
CA LEU A 443 -17.32 7.77 -15.08
C LEU A 443 -17.92 6.37 -14.92
N VAL A 444 -17.11 5.31 -15.11
CA VAL A 444 -17.55 3.92 -14.93
C VAL A 444 -17.85 3.64 -13.46
N ASP A 445 -16.96 4.01 -12.54
CA ASP A 445 -17.19 3.77 -11.10
C ASP A 445 -18.40 4.56 -10.59
N GLN A 446 -18.67 5.78 -11.06
CA GLN A 446 -19.86 6.53 -10.65
C GLN A 446 -21.15 5.92 -11.22
N ALA A 447 -21.12 5.42 -12.46
CA ALA A 447 -22.24 4.69 -13.04
C ALA A 447 -22.57 3.44 -12.21
N VAL A 448 -21.56 2.68 -11.78
CA VAL A 448 -21.67 1.53 -10.86
C VAL A 448 -22.20 1.96 -9.49
N ALA A 449 -21.66 3.03 -8.90
CA ALA A 449 -22.03 3.49 -7.56
C ALA A 449 -23.48 3.99 -7.48
N LEU A 450 -23.98 4.60 -8.56
CA LEU A 450 -25.37 5.05 -8.69
C LEU A 450 -26.31 4.00 -9.29
N ALA A 451 -25.79 2.92 -9.86
CA ALA A 451 -26.51 1.98 -10.74
C ALA A 451 -27.31 2.69 -11.86
N THR A 452 -26.71 3.70 -12.50
CA THR A 452 -27.34 4.49 -13.59
C THR A 452 -26.37 4.80 -14.72
N HIS A 453 -26.90 4.96 -15.94
CA HIS A 453 -26.15 5.30 -17.16
C HIS A 453 -24.99 4.35 -17.52
N GLU A 454 -25.01 3.14 -16.96
CA GLU A 454 -24.01 2.09 -17.15
C GLU A 454 -23.84 1.69 -18.63
N ASP A 455 -24.95 1.66 -19.39
CA ASP A 455 -24.89 1.41 -20.82
C ASP A 455 -24.17 2.54 -21.57
N THR A 456 -24.56 3.78 -21.29
CA THR A 456 -24.05 4.98 -21.94
C THR A 456 -22.53 5.12 -21.76
N VAL A 457 -22.01 4.86 -20.55
CA VAL A 457 -20.56 4.87 -20.31
C VAL A 457 -19.85 3.69 -20.98
N SER A 458 -20.47 2.50 -21.01
CA SER A 458 -19.90 1.33 -21.69
C SER A 458 -19.85 1.52 -23.21
N GLU A 459 -20.84 2.17 -23.82
CA GLU A 459 -20.88 2.47 -25.24
C GLU A 459 -19.93 3.59 -25.64
N MET A 460 -19.84 4.65 -24.83
CA MET A 460 -18.82 5.69 -24.99
C MET A 460 -17.42 5.08 -25.01
N LEU A 461 -17.12 4.12 -24.12
CA LEU A 461 -15.82 3.45 -24.10
C LEU A 461 -15.57 2.59 -25.34
N CYS A 462 -16.57 1.89 -25.87
CA CYS A 462 -16.43 1.16 -27.13
C CYS A 462 -16.18 2.13 -28.30
N ARG A 463 -16.95 3.22 -28.40
CA ARG A 463 -16.78 4.25 -29.43
C ARG A 463 -15.43 4.98 -29.33
N ALA A 464 -14.89 5.19 -28.11
CA ALA A 464 -13.59 5.83 -27.90
C ALA A 464 -12.41 5.07 -28.55
N VAL A 465 -12.51 3.74 -28.67
CA VAL A 465 -11.53 2.86 -29.34
C VAL A 465 -11.98 2.35 -30.72
N ASP A 466 -13.00 2.96 -31.33
CA ASP A 466 -13.56 2.60 -32.64
C ASP A 466 -14.18 1.18 -32.70
N ILE A 467 -14.69 0.62 -31.58
CA ILE A 467 -15.24 -0.74 -31.49
C ILE A 467 -16.76 -0.76 -31.67
N GLU A 468 -17.21 -1.65 -32.56
CA GLU A 468 -18.60 -2.04 -32.81
C GLU A 468 -18.86 -3.49 -32.34
N GLU A 469 -20.12 -3.90 -32.22
CA GLU A 469 -20.52 -5.26 -31.80
C GLU A 469 -19.88 -6.38 -32.64
N SER A 470 -19.73 -6.15 -33.96
CA SER A 470 -19.03 -7.03 -34.91
C SER A 470 -17.53 -7.21 -34.65
N THR A 471 -16.94 -6.36 -33.80
CA THR A 471 -15.51 -6.28 -33.49
C THR A 471 -15.20 -6.41 -32.00
N ILE A 472 -16.17 -6.85 -31.20
CA ILE A 472 -16.10 -6.88 -29.73
C ILE A 472 -14.89 -7.65 -29.18
N GLN A 473 -14.38 -8.65 -29.91
CA GLN A 473 -13.16 -9.40 -29.62
C GLN A 473 -11.89 -8.53 -29.50
N LEU A 474 -11.91 -7.32 -30.05
CA LEU A 474 -10.79 -6.37 -29.95
C LEU A 474 -10.92 -5.37 -28.79
N LEU A 475 -12.05 -5.33 -28.06
CA LEU A 475 -12.27 -4.36 -26.98
C LEU A 475 -11.23 -4.46 -25.86
N VAL A 476 -11.00 -5.65 -25.31
CA VAL A 476 -9.99 -5.89 -24.25
C VAL A 476 -8.58 -5.57 -24.77
N PRO A 477 -8.11 -6.10 -25.91
CA PRO A 477 -6.79 -5.73 -26.45
C PRO A 477 -6.61 -4.23 -26.73
N CYS A 478 -7.62 -3.55 -27.27
CA CYS A 478 -7.56 -2.12 -27.58
C CYS A 478 -7.50 -1.25 -26.31
N LEU A 479 -8.40 -1.48 -25.34
CA LEU A 479 -8.40 -0.72 -24.09
C LEU A 479 -7.17 -1.01 -23.24
N LEU A 480 -6.72 -2.27 -23.18
CA LEU A 480 -5.52 -2.66 -22.43
C LEU A 480 -4.27 -1.95 -22.94
N THR A 481 -4.16 -1.75 -24.25
CA THR A 481 -3.01 -1.09 -24.91
C THR A 481 -3.23 0.41 -25.17
N LEU A 482 -4.40 0.95 -24.82
CA LEU A 482 -4.87 2.32 -25.11
C LEU A 482 -4.76 2.72 -26.59
N LYS A 483 -4.90 1.75 -27.50
CA LYS A 483 -4.91 1.94 -28.95
C LYS A 483 -6.36 1.84 -29.46
N SER A 484 -6.75 2.64 -30.46
CA SER A 484 -8.01 2.38 -31.16
C SER A 484 -7.85 1.21 -32.12
N ARG A 485 -8.95 0.55 -32.51
CA ARG A 485 -8.98 -0.65 -33.37
C ARG A 485 -8.05 -0.53 -34.59
N ASN A 486 -8.14 0.59 -35.30
CA ASN A 486 -7.36 0.85 -36.51
C ASN A 486 -5.84 0.96 -36.26
N VAL A 487 -5.42 1.33 -35.05
CA VAL A 487 -4.01 1.40 -34.64
C VAL A 487 -3.54 0.04 -34.14
N TYR A 488 -4.35 -0.62 -33.31
CA TYR A 488 -4.07 -1.95 -32.77
C TYR A 488 -3.88 -2.98 -33.90
N SER A 489 -4.84 -3.10 -34.82
CA SER A 489 -4.76 -4.05 -35.94
C SER A 489 -3.62 -3.77 -36.93
N LYS A 490 -3.07 -2.56 -36.95
CA LYS A 490 -1.85 -2.27 -37.74
C LYS A 490 -0.61 -2.76 -37.02
N SER A 491 -0.51 -2.52 -35.70
CA SER A 491 0.61 -3.03 -34.88
C SER A 491 0.69 -4.56 -34.84
N THR A 492 -0.43 -5.29 -34.98
CA THR A 492 -0.43 -6.77 -35.00
C THR A 492 -0.09 -7.38 -36.36
N ASN A 493 -0.32 -6.65 -37.46
CA ASN A 493 -0.21 -7.19 -38.82
C ASN A 493 1.10 -6.81 -39.53
N SER A 494 1.90 -5.90 -38.95
CA SER A 494 3.19 -5.46 -39.51
C SER A 494 4.32 -6.44 -39.12
N THR A 495 4.43 -7.56 -39.81
CA THR A 495 5.47 -8.58 -39.58
C THR A 495 6.86 -8.23 -40.11
N ASP A 496 6.96 -7.21 -40.98
CA ASP A 496 8.11 -7.05 -41.87
C ASP A 496 9.23 -6.13 -41.34
N ASP A 497 8.98 -5.36 -40.27
CA ASP A 497 10.00 -4.52 -39.62
C ASP A 497 10.47 -5.14 -38.30
N ALA A 498 11.60 -5.84 -38.35
CA ALA A 498 12.26 -6.44 -37.17
C ALA A 498 12.62 -5.41 -36.07
N GLN A 499 12.60 -4.12 -36.39
CA GLN A 499 12.86 -3.02 -35.46
C GLN A 499 11.56 -2.43 -34.86
N ALA A 500 10.40 -2.67 -35.48
CA ALA A 500 9.07 -2.33 -34.93
C ALA A 500 8.54 -3.41 -33.96
N ASN A 501 8.98 -4.67 -34.13
CA ASN A 501 8.67 -5.77 -33.20
C ASN A 501 9.23 -5.59 -31.77
N SER A 502 9.99 -4.52 -31.50
CA SER A 502 10.40 -4.15 -30.13
C SER A 502 9.29 -3.48 -29.30
N GLU A 503 8.21 -3.01 -29.94
CA GLU A 503 7.01 -2.46 -29.26
C GLU A 503 5.77 -3.34 -29.53
N ALA A 504 5.90 -4.64 -29.22
CA ALA A 504 4.72 -5.48 -28.99
C ALA A 504 3.78 -4.74 -28.02
N ALA A 505 2.51 -4.57 -28.38
CA ALA A 505 1.65 -3.57 -27.76
C ALA A 505 1.47 -3.82 -26.25
N GLU A 506 2.23 -3.08 -25.43
CA GLU A 506 2.42 -3.41 -24.03
C GLU A 506 1.14 -3.15 -23.20
N PRO A 507 0.73 -4.08 -22.32
CA PRO A 507 -0.44 -3.88 -21.46
C PRO A 507 -0.25 -2.75 -20.45
N THR A 508 -1.06 -1.70 -20.56
CA THR A 508 -1.00 -0.52 -19.68
C THR A 508 -1.81 -0.71 -18.39
N VAL A 509 -1.29 -0.20 -17.27
CA VAL A 509 -2.01 -0.22 -15.98
C VAL A 509 -3.33 0.54 -16.08
N GLN A 510 -3.29 1.68 -16.78
CA GLN A 510 -4.42 2.54 -17.09
C GLN A 510 -5.55 1.77 -17.80
N GLY A 511 -5.23 1.01 -18.85
CA GLY A 511 -6.19 0.21 -19.60
C GLY A 511 -6.77 -0.95 -18.77
N ALA A 512 -5.90 -1.66 -18.05
CA ALA A 512 -6.34 -2.73 -17.15
C ALA A 512 -7.26 -2.24 -16.03
N VAL A 513 -7.05 -1.04 -15.48
CA VAL A 513 -7.89 -0.48 -14.41
C VAL A 513 -9.25 -0.01 -14.95
N ILE A 514 -9.35 0.52 -16.17
CA ILE A 514 -10.67 0.74 -16.82
C ILE A 514 -11.42 -0.59 -16.97
N LEU A 515 -10.77 -1.62 -17.54
CA LEU A 515 -11.40 -2.92 -17.79
C LEU A 515 -11.87 -3.60 -16.50
N GLN A 516 -11.09 -3.52 -15.42
CA GLN A 516 -11.51 -3.97 -14.08
C GLN A 516 -12.73 -3.21 -13.54
N SER A 517 -12.87 -1.93 -13.89
CA SER A 517 -14.02 -1.11 -13.47
C SER A 517 -15.26 -1.43 -14.31
N MET A 518 -15.11 -1.66 -15.63
CA MET A 518 -16.20 -2.10 -16.51
C MET A 518 -16.75 -3.48 -16.12
N LEU A 519 -15.91 -4.38 -15.58
CA LEU A 519 -16.33 -5.68 -15.05
C LEU A 519 -17.15 -5.59 -13.74
N LYS A 520 -17.33 -4.39 -13.16
CA LYS A 520 -18.22 -4.13 -12.02
C LYS A 520 -19.58 -3.57 -12.42
N LEU A 521 -19.78 -3.17 -13.68
CA LEU A 521 -21.10 -2.82 -14.21
C LEU A 521 -22.05 -4.02 -14.05
N SER A 522 -23.35 -3.76 -13.97
CA SER A 522 -24.38 -4.80 -13.93
C SER A 522 -24.46 -5.54 -15.28
N ASP A 523 -25.08 -6.72 -15.25
CA ASP A 523 -25.58 -7.36 -16.46
C ASP A 523 -26.79 -6.55 -16.97
N PRO A 524 -26.90 -6.21 -18.28
CA PRO A 524 -26.09 -6.67 -19.40
C PRO A 524 -24.88 -5.79 -19.76
N HIS A 525 -24.65 -4.66 -19.08
CA HIS A 525 -23.66 -3.65 -19.52
C HIS A 525 -22.21 -4.14 -19.44
N ASN A 526 -21.88 -5.00 -18.47
CA ASN A 526 -20.56 -5.65 -18.40
C ASN A 526 -20.29 -6.67 -19.53
N GLN A 527 -21.32 -7.12 -20.27
CA GLN A 527 -21.20 -8.17 -21.28
C GLN A 527 -20.25 -7.78 -22.42
N ARG A 528 -20.13 -6.48 -22.75
CA ARG A 528 -19.20 -6.01 -23.79
C ARG A 528 -17.75 -6.43 -23.49
N VAL A 529 -17.33 -6.42 -22.22
CA VAL A 529 -16.00 -6.91 -21.81
C VAL A 529 -15.95 -8.44 -21.73
N ILE A 530 -16.99 -9.07 -21.15
CA ILE A 530 -17.07 -10.53 -20.99
C ILE A 530 -17.02 -11.25 -22.34
N GLN A 531 -17.74 -10.76 -23.34
CA GLN A 531 -17.72 -11.28 -24.71
C GLN A 531 -16.32 -11.14 -25.35
N SER A 532 -15.65 -10.02 -25.10
CA SER A 532 -14.28 -9.78 -25.56
C SER A 532 -13.30 -10.80 -24.97
N ILE A 533 -13.37 -11.07 -23.65
CA ILE A 533 -12.58 -12.11 -22.97
C ILE A 533 -12.89 -13.50 -23.56
N HIS A 534 -14.17 -13.81 -23.78
CA HIS A 534 -14.59 -15.10 -24.33
C HIS A 534 -14.23 -15.32 -25.81
N ALA A 535 -13.82 -14.28 -26.53
CA ALA A 535 -13.41 -14.37 -27.93
C ALA A 535 -11.88 -14.51 -28.11
N GLN A 536 -11.10 -14.39 -27.04
CA GLN A 536 -9.65 -14.62 -27.08
C GLN A 536 -9.34 -16.12 -27.22
N SER A 537 -8.19 -16.48 -27.81
CA SER A 537 -7.74 -17.87 -27.82
C SER A 537 -7.26 -18.32 -26.43
N THR A 538 -7.16 -19.63 -26.21
CA THR A 538 -6.63 -20.18 -24.96
C THR A 538 -5.20 -19.70 -24.69
N ASP A 539 -4.38 -19.53 -25.74
CA ASP A 539 -3.00 -19.05 -25.63
C ASP A 539 -2.95 -17.56 -25.27
N ASP A 540 -3.85 -16.74 -25.82
CA ASP A 540 -3.99 -15.33 -25.45
C ASP A 540 -4.40 -15.17 -23.98
N ILE A 541 -5.36 -15.98 -23.49
CA ILE A 541 -5.75 -15.98 -22.06
C ILE A 541 -4.57 -16.38 -21.17
N ILE A 542 -3.76 -17.36 -21.59
CA ILE A 542 -2.52 -17.72 -20.87
C ILE A 542 -1.54 -16.53 -20.87
N GLY A 543 -1.33 -15.87 -22.00
CA GLY A 543 -0.52 -14.66 -22.11
C GLY A 543 -0.98 -13.54 -21.17
N LEU A 544 -2.29 -13.26 -21.11
CA LEU A 544 -2.88 -12.30 -20.18
C LEU A 544 -2.66 -12.72 -18.71
N SER A 545 -2.84 -14.01 -18.39
CA SER A 545 -2.72 -14.53 -17.01
C SER A 545 -1.31 -14.44 -16.43
N ARG A 546 -0.27 -14.48 -17.28
CA ARG A 546 1.14 -14.48 -16.89
C ARG A 546 1.73 -13.08 -16.75
N HIS A 547 1.03 -12.04 -17.23
CA HIS A 547 1.53 -10.68 -17.24
C HIS A 547 1.00 -9.87 -16.03
N PRO A 548 1.84 -9.11 -15.29
CA PRO A 548 1.49 -8.51 -14.00
C PRO A 548 0.36 -7.48 -14.04
N VAL A 549 0.12 -6.90 -15.21
CA VAL A 549 -0.90 -5.86 -15.43
C VAL A 549 -2.24 -6.44 -15.90
N SER A 550 -2.22 -7.33 -16.89
CA SER A 550 -3.42 -7.86 -17.55
C SER A 550 -4.06 -9.03 -16.81
N SER A 551 -3.28 -9.80 -16.03
CA SER A 551 -3.81 -10.80 -15.09
C SER A 551 -4.86 -10.22 -14.15
N ARG A 552 -4.75 -8.94 -13.80
CA ARG A 552 -5.72 -8.21 -12.95
C ARG A 552 -7.12 -8.08 -13.57
N ILE A 553 -7.23 -8.15 -14.89
CA ILE A 553 -8.53 -8.20 -15.58
C ILE A 553 -9.20 -9.55 -15.33
N LEU A 554 -8.43 -10.64 -15.37
CA LEU A 554 -8.92 -11.98 -15.07
C LEU A 554 -9.23 -12.14 -13.56
N ASP A 555 -8.41 -11.55 -12.69
CA ASP A 555 -8.71 -11.44 -11.25
C ASP A 555 -10.09 -10.78 -11.04
N ALA A 556 -10.33 -9.59 -11.61
CA ALA A 556 -11.61 -8.89 -11.47
C ALA A 556 -12.78 -9.63 -12.13
N PHE A 557 -12.57 -10.31 -13.27
CA PHE A 557 -13.61 -11.14 -13.90
C PHE A 557 -14.03 -12.33 -13.01
N LEU A 558 -13.07 -12.97 -12.34
CA LEU A 558 -13.33 -14.10 -11.44
C LEU A 558 -13.91 -13.65 -10.09
N ASP A 559 -13.45 -12.51 -9.56
CA ASP A 559 -13.82 -12.02 -8.23
C ASP A 559 -15.11 -11.16 -8.24
N SER A 560 -15.46 -10.48 -9.34
CA SER A 560 -16.64 -9.58 -9.41
C SER A 560 -17.98 -10.31 -9.21
N SER A 561 -18.85 -9.76 -8.37
CA SER A 561 -20.20 -10.31 -8.12
C SER A 561 -21.19 -10.06 -9.25
N THR A 562 -20.95 -9.09 -10.13
CA THR A 562 -21.87 -8.75 -11.24
C THR A 562 -21.64 -9.59 -12.50
N VAL A 563 -20.49 -10.26 -12.62
CA VAL A 563 -20.19 -11.18 -13.72
C VAL A 563 -21.00 -12.48 -13.54
N PRO A 564 -21.87 -12.88 -14.48
CA PRO A 564 -22.73 -14.05 -14.33
C PRO A 564 -21.95 -15.36 -14.16
N LEU A 565 -22.41 -16.24 -13.26
CA LEU A 565 -21.79 -17.55 -13.01
C LEU A 565 -21.72 -18.44 -14.26
N ARG A 566 -22.64 -18.25 -15.21
CA ARG A 566 -22.63 -18.90 -16.54
C ARG A 566 -21.33 -18.59 -17.30
N ASP A 567 -20.93 -17.33 -17.31
CA ASP A 567 -19.79 -16.84 -18.10
C ASP A 567 -18.48 -17.22 -17.40
N LYS A 568 -18.43 -17.13 -16.07
CA LYS A 568 -17.32 -17.72 -15.28
C LYS A 568 -17.17 -19.22 -15.56
N ARG A 569 -18.25 -19.99 -15.58
CA ARG A 569 -18.26 -21.42 -15.92
C ARG A 569 -17.80 -21.69 -17.35
N LYS A 570 -18.20 -20.85 -18.33
CA LYS A 570 -17.72 -20.93 -19.72
C LYS A 570 -16.21 -20.68 -19.80
N PHE A 571 -15.70 -19.68 -19.09
CA PHE A 571 -14.26 -19.35 -19.03
C PHE A 571 -13.44 -20.52 -18.45
N LEU A 572 -13.85 -21.06 -17.30
CA LEU A 572 -13.19 -22.21 -16.66
C LEU A 572 -13.17 -23.45 -17.56
N LEU A 573 -14.24 -23.68 -18.35
CA LEU A 573 -14.28 -24.77 -19.32
C LEU A 573 -13.38 -24.54 -20.55
N GLY A 574 -13.18 -23.29 -20.98
CA GLY A 574 -12.28 -22.95 -22.09
C GLY A 574 -10.78 -23.15 -21.78
N LEU A 575 -10.42 -23.22 -20.50
CA LEU A 575 -9.06 -23.51 -20.02
C LEU A 575 -8.78 -25.01 -19.79
N MET A 576 -9.77 -25.89 -20.00
CA MET A 576 -9.60 -27.34 -19.85
C MET A 576 -8.45 -27.85 -20.75
N GLY A 577 -7.51 -28.59 -20.15
CA GLY A 577 -6.30 -29.06 -20.82
C GLY A 577 -5.09 -28.14 -20.61
N SER A 578 -5.27 -26.83 -20.46
CA SER A 578 -4.17 -25.86 -20.34
C SER A 578 -3.90 -25.36 -18.91
N TYR A 579 -4.65 -25.84 -17.91
CA TYR A 579 -4.43 -25.47 -16.50
C TYR A 579 -3.00 -25.73 -16.01
N HIS A 580 -2.32 -26.76 -16.51
CA HIS A 580 -0.93 -27.05 -16.14
C HIS A 580 0.03 -25.94 -16.61
N VAL A 581 -0.21 -25.36 -17.79
CA VAL A 581 0.54 -24.22 -18.33
C VAL A 581 0.23 -22.93 -17.56
N LEU A 582 -1.04 -22.74 -17.17
CA LEU A 582 -1.49 -21.59 -16.37
C LEU A 582 -0.80 -21.54 -15.00
N VAL A 583 -0.77 -22.66 -14.26
CA VAL A 583 -0.29 -22.67 -12.86
C VAL A 583 1.22 -22.84 -12.72
N ASP A 584 1.93 -23.21 -13.78
CA ASP A 584 3.39 -23.25 -13.86
C ASP A 584 3.98 -21.85 -14.21
N ASP A 585 3.51 -20.82 -13.50
CA ASP A 585 3.99 -19.44 -13.65
C ASP A 585 3.84 -18.64 -12.34
N ARG A 586 4.68 -17.62 -12.16
CA ARG A 586 4.70 -16.72 -10.99
C ARG A 586 3.38 -15.99 -10.77
N ILE A 587 2.70 -15.62 -11.85
CA ILE A 587 1.48 -14.79 -11.83
C ILE A 587 0.27 -15.63 -12.22
N GLY A 588 0.40 -16.48 -13.25
CA GLY A 588 -0.63 -17.41 -13.70
C GLY A 588 -1.10 -18.38 -12.61
N SER A 589 -0.22 -18.81 -11.69
CA SER A 589 -0.60 -19.59 -10.50
C SER A 589 -1.69 -18.91 -9.66
N ARG A 590 -1.63 -17.58 -9.48
CA ARG A 590 -2.62 -16.81 -8.71
C ARG A 590 -3.96 -16.68 -9.44
N VAL A 591 -3.93 -16.60 -10.77
CA VAL A 591 -5.15 -16.67 -11.60
C VAL A 591 -5.74 -18.08 -11.54
N GLY A 592 -4.90 -19.12 -11.49
CA GLY A 592 -5.29 -20.51 -11.25
C GLY A 592 -5.97 -20.73 -9.88
N ASP A 593 -5.41 -20.16 -8.81
CA ASP A 593 -6.03 -20.17 -7.47
C ASP A 593 -7.43 -19.55 -7.48
N ARG A 594 -7.62 -18.42 -8.17
CA ARG A 594 -8.95 -17.79 -8.35
C ARG A 594 -9.91 -18.64 -9.19
N CYS A 595 -9.41 -19.26 -10.25
CA CYS A 595 -10.19 -20.21 -11.05
C CYS A 595 -10.72 -21.36 -10.18
N TRP A 596 -9.87 -21.87 -9.28
CA TRP A 596 -10.23 -22.91 -8.31
C TRP A 596 -11.23 -22.44 -7.25
N ALA A 597 -11.04 -21.23 -6.70
CA ALA A 597 -11.94 -20.63 -5.73
C ALA A 597 -13.36 -20.45 -6.31
N CYS A 598 -13.46 -19.91 -7.53
CA CYS A 598 -14.71 -19.67 -8.25
C CYS A 598 -15.43 -20.95 -8.71
N ALA A 599 -14.70 -22.06 -8.92
CA ALA A 599 -15.26 -23.29 -9.46
C ALA A 599 -16.33 -23.93 -8.56
N ASP A 600 -17.43 -24.38 -9.19
CA ASP A 600 -18.40 -25.29 -8.55
C ASP A 600 -17.77 -26.68 -8.32
N PRO A 601 -18.35 -27.56 -7.47
CA PRO A 601 -17.74 -28.86 -7.16
C PRO A 601 -17.50 -29.76 -8.39
N PHE A 602 -18.32 -29.62 -9.44
CA PHE A 602 -18.19 -30.37 -10.69
C PHE A 602 -17.02 -29.84 -11.55
N LEU A 603 -16.87 -28.52 -11.64
CA LEU A 603 -15.73 -27.88 -12.30
C LEU A 603 -14.42 -28.14 -11.53
N ARG A 604 -14.44 -28.14 -10.20
CA ARG A 604 -13.27 -28.52 -9.38
C ARG A 604 -12.81 -29.93 -9.70
N GLU A 605 -13.72 -30.91 -9.76
CA GLU A 605 -13.34 -32.27 -10.14
C GLU A 605 -12.76 -32.33 -11.57
N LYS A 606 -13.34 -31.59 -12.53
CA LYS A 606 -12.81 -31.50 -13.90
C LYS A 606 -11.42 -30.85 -13.97
N ILE A 607 -11.20 -29.73 -13.29
CA ILE A 607 -9.90 -29.04 -13.23
C ILE A 607 -8.86 -29.99 -12.63
N ALA A 608 -9.16 -30.60 -11.48
CA ALA A 608 -8.26 -31.56 -10.84
C ALA A 608 -7.94 -32.75 -11.76
N ARG A 609 -8.95 -33.33 -12.44
CA ARG A 609 -8.75 -34.40 -13.43
C ARG A 609 -7.88 -33.98 -14.61
N SER A 610 -7.99 -32.74 -15.09
CA SER A 610 -7.13 -32.20 -16.17
C SER A 610 -5.67 -32.04 -15.75
N ILE A 611 -5.39 -31.90 -14.45
CA ILE A 611 -4.04 -31.79 -13.90
C ILE A 611 -3.40 -33.17 -13.62
N LEU A 612 -4.18 -34.24 -13.41
CA LEU A 612 -3.65 -35.58 -13.08
C LEU A 612 -2.51 -36.10 -13.98
N PRO A 613 -2.48 -35.86 -15.31
CA PRO A 613 -1.36 -36.29 -16.16
C PRO A 613 -0.06 -35.51 -15.92
N HIS A 614 -0.15 -34.31 -15.36
CA HIS A 614 0.96 -33.36 -15.17
C HIS A 614 1.42 -33.25 -13.71
N GLU A 615 0.85 -34.06 -12.79
CA GLU A 615 1.14 -34.04 -11.34
C GLU A 615 2.64 -34.08 -11.04
N MET A 616 3.39 -34.98 -11.68
CA MET A 616 4.85 -35.12 -11.45
C MET A 616 5.61 -33.84 -11.84
N VAL A 617 5.28 -33.27 -13.01
CA VAL A 617 5.91 -32.03 -13.50
C VAL A 617 5.62 -30.86 -12.56
N LEU A 618 4.35 -30.68 -12.18
CA LEU A 618 3.96 -29.59 -11.28
C LEU A 618 4.49 -29.77 -9.86
N SER A 619 4.66 -31.00 -9.36
CA SER A 619 5.21 -31.25 -8.03
C SER A 619 6.67 -30.76 -7.86
N VAL A 620 7.44 -30.74 -8.96
CA VAL A 620 8.82 -30.25 -9.01
C VAL A 620 8.90 -28.77 -9.43
N SER A 621 7.86 -28.22 -10.08
CA SER A 621 7.77 -26.80 -10.40
C SER A 621 7.85 -25.90 -9.16
N TYR A 622 8.58 -24.79 -9.28
CA TYR A 622 8.71 -23.78 -8.23
C TYR A 622 7.35 -23.17 -7.81
N TYR A 623 6.43 -22.98 -8.78
CA TYR A 623 5.09 -22.39 -8.55
C TYR A 623 3.98 -23.44 -8.55
N GLY A 624 4.00 -24.36 -9.53
CA GLY A 624 2.96 -25.36 -9.74
C GLY A 624 2.76 -26.32 -8.55
N LYS A 625 3.79 -26.53 -7.73
CA LYS A 625 3.75 -27.44 -6.57
C LYS A 625 2.70 -27.04 -5.54
N TYR A 626 2.49 -25.73 -5.35
CA TYR A 626 1.49 -25.23 -4.40
C TYR A 626 0.07 -25.54 -4.86
N PHE A 627 -0.21 -25.32 -6.15
CA PHE A 627 -1.49 -25.64 -6.75
C PHE A 627 -1.75 -27.16 -6.74
N ALA A 628 -0.78 -27.96 -7.20
CA ALA A 628 -0.89 -29.42 -7.20
C ALA A 628 -1.15 -30.00 -5.79
N ARG A 629 -0.48 -29.45 -4.75
CA ARG A 629 -0.72 -29.82 -3.35
C ARG A 629 -2.14 -29.48 -2.87
N ASN A 630 -2.65 -28.30 -3.23
CA ASN A 630 -4.01 -27.85 -2.88
C ASN A 630 -5.12 -28.72 -3.49
N LEU A 631 -4.86 -29.36 -4.63
CA LEU A 631 -5.83 -30.23 -5.31
C LEU A 631 -5.99 -31.62 -4.66
N HIS A 632 -5.09 -32.05 -3.76
CA HIS A 632 -5.10 -33.39 -3.16
C HIS A 632 -5.24 -34.54 -4.19
N LEU A 633 -4.48 -34.49 -5.28
CA LEU A 633 -4.62 -35.34 -6.47
C LEU A 633 -4.51 -36.84 -6.18
N THR A 634 -3.64 -37.26 -5.25
CA THR A 634 -3.49 -38.66 -4.83
C THR A 634 -4.77 -39.23 -4.21
N MET A 635 -5.50 -38.41 -3.46
CA MET A 635 -6.81 -38.77 -2.90
C MET A 635 -7.86 -38.90 -4.00
N LEU A 636 -7.89 -37.98 -4.97
CA LEU A 636 -8.78 -38.07 -6.14
C LEU A 636 -8.51 -39.32 -7.00
N LYS A 637 -7.26 -39.78 -7.11
CA LYS A 637 -6.91 -41.04 -7.80
C LYS A 637 -7.42 -42.28 -7.05
N ARG A 638 -7.33 -42.29 -5.72
CA ARG A 638 -7.65 -43.47 -4.89
C ARG A 638 -9.14 -43.56 -4.53
N ASP A 639 -9.75 -42.45 -4.14
CA ASP A 639 -11.14 -42.35 -3.69
C ASP A 639 -11.77 -41.01 -4.11
N PRO A 640 -12.42 -40.97 -5.28
CA PRO A 640 -13.14 -39.79 -5.75
C PRO A 640 -14.35 -39.40 -4.90
N ALA A 641 -14.86 -40.27 -4.02
CA ALA A 641 -15.99 -39.95 -3.13
C ALA A 641 -15.50 -39.16 -1.92
N ALA A 642 -14.52 -39.71 -1.18
CA ALA A 642 -13.93 -39.01 -0.04
C ALA A 642 -13.28 -37.67 -0.44
N TRP A 643 -12.70 -37.57 -1.65
CA TRP A 643 -12.19 -36.30 -2.17
C TRP A 643 -13.29 -35.24 -2.37
N ARG A 644 -14.48 -35.63 -2.87
CA ARG A 644 -15.62 -34.72 -3.04
C ARG A 644 -16.16 -34.22 -1.70
N ASP A 645 -16.09 -35.03 -0.65
CA ASP A 645 -16.51 -34.64 0.69
C ASP A 645 -15.49 -33.70 1.35
N LEU A 646 -14.18 -33.98 1.24
CA LEU A 646 -13.12 -33.05 1.65
C LEU A 646 -13.30 -31.65 1.01
N GLN A 647 -13.53 -31.59 -0.30
CA GLN A 647 -13.76 -30.34 -1.02
C GLN A 647 -15.03 -29.60 -0.57
N ARG A 648 -16.08 -30.35 -0.20
CA ARG A 648 -17.33 -29.80 0.33
C ARG A 648 -17.11 -29.13 1.68
N ASP A 649 -16.36 -29.79 2.57
CA ASP A 649 -16.12 -29.29 3.93
C ASP A 649 -15.11 -28.14 3.95
N GLN A 650 -14.09 -28.16 3.09
CA GLN A 650 -13.22 -26.98 2.85
C GLN A 650 -14.06 -25.76 2.41
N LYS A 651 -15.05 -25.93 1.51
CA LYS A 651 -15.92 -24.83 1.07
C LYS A 651 -16.84 -24.34 2.20
N LYS A 652 -17.37 -25.22 3.05
CA LYS A 652 -18.15 -24.82 4.24
C LYS A 652 -17.31 -23.99 5.21
N ALA A 653 -16.09 -24.45 5.53
CA ALA A 653 -15.18 -23.77 6.44
C ALA A 653 -14.82 -22.35 5.94
N ALA A 654 -14.49 -22.21 4.65
CA ALA A 654 -14.24 -20.91 4.03
C ALA A 654 -15.47 -19.98 4.06
N THR A 655 -16.67 -20.53 3.85
CA THR A 655 -17.92 -19.74 3.91
C THR A 655 -18.22 -19.27 5.34
N ALA A 656 -17.98 -20.13 6.34
CA ALA A 656 -18.16 -19.79 7.75
C ALA A 656 -17.23 -18.66 8.20
N ALA A 657 -15.95 -18.70 7.81
CA ALA A 657 -14.96 -17.67 8.11
C ALA A 657 -15.35 -16.29 7.53
N ASN A 658 -15.83 -16.25 6.28
CA ASN A 658 -16.25 -14.99 5.65
C ASN A 658 -17.55 -14.42 6.26
N SER A 659 -18.44 -15.26 6.79
CA SER A 659 -19.68 -14.78 7.43
C SER A 659 -19.46 -14.14 8.82
N THR A 660 -18.37 -14.49 9.51
CA THR A 660 -18.02 -13.87 10.81
C THR A 660 -17.53 -12.43 10.73
N GLU A 661 -17.05 -11.96 9.56
CA GLU A 661 -16.67 -10.55 9.36
C GLU A 661 -17.85 -9.64 8.96
N ALA A 662 -18.97 -10.22 8.49
CA ALA A 662 -20.05 -9.46 7.86
C ALA A 662 -21.26 -9.13 8.77
N THR A 663 -21.25 -9.51 10.06
CA THR A 663 -22.46 -9.42 10.92
C THR A 663 -22.25 -8.69 12.25
N LYS A 664 -22.02 -7.37 12.18
CA LYS A 664 -22.32 -6.42 13.27
C LYS A 664 -22.94 -5.11 12.74
N VAL A 665 -24.19 -5.20 12.32
CA VAL A 665 -25.09 -4.03 12.20
C VAL A 665 -26.36 -4.38 12.98
N LEU A 666 -26.70 -3.59 13.99
CA LEU A 666 -27.94 -3.78 14.76
C LEU A 666 -29.15 -3.38 13.90
N PRO A 667 -30.28 -4.10 13.99
CA PRO A 667 -31.52 -3.66 13.36
C PRO A 667 -32.05 -2.42 14.09
N LYS A 668 -32.44 -1.40 13.31
CA LYS A 668 -33.09 -0.19 13.81
C LYS A 668 -34.51 -0.53 14.26
N THR A 669 -34.89 -0.06 15.44
CA THR A 669 -36.29 -0.02 15.88
C THR A 669 -37.03 1.12 15.20
N ASP A 670 -37.93 0.80 14.28
CA ASP A 670 -38.94 1.76 13.82
C ASP A 670 -40.05 1.90 14.86
N VAL A 671 -40.38 3.16 15.19
CA VAL A 671 -41.51 3.53 16.03
C VAL A 671 -42.57 4.15 15.13
N ASN A 672 -43.82 3.70 15.22
CA ASN A 672 -44.97 4.52 14.87
C ASN A 672 -46.24 4.09 15.64
N PRO A 673 -47.24 4.99 15.80
CA PRO A 673 -48.14 4.94 16.95
C PRO A 673 -49.57 4.42 16.67
N THR A 674 -50.21 3.94 17.74
CA THR A 674 -51.66 3.95 18.08
C THR A 674 -52.72 4.00 16.95
N THR A 675 -53.59 2.98 16.89
CA THR A 675 -55.04 3.11 17.24
C THR A 675 -55.81 1.77 17.26
N ASP A 676 -56.28 1.40 18.46
CA ASP A 676 -57.65 0.97 18.83
C ASP A 676 -58.46 -0.22 18.26
N ILE A 677 -59.21 -0.83 19.22
CA ILE A 677 -60.44 -1.67 19.16
C ILE A 677 -60.35 -3.23 19.10
N ASN A 678 -60.87 -3.86 20.18
CA ASN A 678 -61.55 -5.16 20.41
C ASN A 678 -61.41 -6.32 19.38
N ASP A 679 -61.31 -7.61 19.76
CA ASP A 679 -62.24 -8.29 20.67
C ASP A 679 -61.78 -9.68 21.23
N SER A 680 -62.47 -10.09 22.31
CA SER A 680 -62.73 -11.41 22.94
C SER A 680 -61.87 -12.70 22.73
N THR A 681 -61.33 -13.17 23.87
CA THR A 681 -61.41 -14.56 24.39
C THR A 681 -60.85 -15.78 23.60
N ARG A 682 -59.80 -16.43 24.13
CA ARG A 682 -59.96 -17.67 24.96
C ARG A 682 -58.66 -18.19 25.60
N THR A 683 -58.80 -18.64 26.84
CA THR A 683 -57.80 -19.23 27.75
C THR A 683 -57.13 -20.54 27.27
N LYS A 684 -55.85 -20.73 27.64
CA LYS A 684 -55.38 -21.91 28.41
C LYS A 684 -54.06 -21.62 29.15
N LYS A 685 -53.78 -22.40 30.21
CA LYS A 685 -52.87 -22.06 31.35
C LYS A 685 -51.59 -22.91 31.41
N ARG A 686 -50.53 -22.31 31.99
CA ARG A 686 -49.34 -22.93 32.67
C ARG A 686 -48.31 -23.60 31.74
N LYS A 687 -47.01 -23.68 32.08
CA LYS A 687 -46.34 -23.64 33.41
C LYS A 687 -44.93 -22.99 33.36
N ARG A 688 -44.49 -22.36 34.46
CA ARG A 688 -43.12 -21.81 34.67
C ARG A 688 -42.14 -22.89 35.18
N HIS A 689 -40.86 -22.76 34.83
CA HIS A 689 -39.62 -22.97 35.60
C HIS A 689 -38.44 -22.58 34.66
N ALA A 690 -37.22 -22.21 35.03
CA ALA A 690 -36.56 -21.56 36.18
C ALA A 690 -35.04 -21.80 35.96
N ALA A 691 -34.22 -20.75 36.14
CA ALA A 691 -32.74 -20.62 36.13
C ALA A 691 -31.80 -21.86 36.15
N GLY A 692 -30.60 -21.68 35.58
CA GLY A 692 -29.41 -22.54 35.77
C GLY A 692 -28.23 -22.09 34.91
N ASP A 693 -27.06 -21.85 35.52
CA ASP A 693 -25.92 -21.12 34.93
C ASP A 693 -24.80 -21.99 34.31
N ASP A 694 -23.98 -21.35 33.47
CA ASP A 694 -22.53 -21.51 33.21
C ASP A 694 -21.88 -22.91 33.07
N GLU A 695 -21.56 -23.29 31.81
CA GLU A 695 -20.77 -24.47 31.43
C GLU A 695 -19.28 -24.15 31.11
N ILE A 696 -18.55 -23.42 31.97
CA ILE A 696 -17.13 -23.04 31.70
C ILE A 696 -16.10 -23.71 32.65
N ASP A 697 -16.52 -24.21 33.82
CA ASP A 697 -15.59 -24.85 34.80
C ASP A 697 -15.37 -26.37 34.60
N ALA A 698 -15.93 -26.98 33.56
CA ALA A 698 -15.88 -28.44 33.35
C ALA A 698 -14.60 -28.97 32.65
N LEU A 699 -13.67 -28.10 32.22
CA LEU A 699 -12.57 -28.47 31.30
C LEU A 699 -11.14 -28.44 31.87
N PHE A 700 -10.94 -28.03 33.13
CA PHE A 700 -9.60 -27.87 33.73
C PHE A 700 -9.34 -28.66 35.03
N SER A 701 -9.91 -29.86 35.20
CA SER A 701 -9.52 -30.75 36.31
C SER A 701 -9.71 -32.26 36.06
N LYS A 702 -8.74 -32.87 35.35
CA LYS A 702 -8.32 -34.31 35.38
C LYS A 702 -7.37 -34.53 34.18
N ALA A 703 -6.22 -35.20 34.28
CA ALA A 703 -5.64 -35.91 35.43
C ALA A 703 -4.11 -35.85 35.41
N SER A 704 -3.51 -35.72 36.59
CA SER A 704 -2.14 -36.12 36.86
C SER A 704 -2.11 -37.06 38.07
N ASN A 705 -1.22 -38.05 38.03
CA ASN A 705 -0.79 -38.93 39.12
C ASN A 705 -1.80 -39.93 39.74
N SER A 706 -1.61 -41.22 39.43
CA SER A 706 -1.45 -42.25 40.48
C SER A 706 -0.35 -43.24 40.06
N ARG A 707 0.25 -43.98 41.01
CA ARG A 707 1.59 -44.59 40.85
C ARG A 707 1.73 -45.90 41.65
N LYS A 708 2.61 -46.81 41.19
CA LYS A 708 3.10 -48.06 41.84
C LYS A 708 2.09 -49.23 41.82
N THR A 709 2.49 -50.52 41.86
CA THR A 709 3.81 -51.20 42.10
C THR A 709 4.16 -52.12 40.88
N PHE A 710 5.16 -53.03 40.81
CA PHE A 710 6.22 -53.54 41.73
C PHE A 710 7.51 -53.93 40.92
N GLY A 711 8.27 -54.96 41.32
CA GLY A 711 9.40 -55.61 40.60
C GLY A 711 9.66 -57.01 41.21
N PRO A 712 10.87 -57.63 41.16
CA PRO A 712 12.08 -57.38 40.34
C PRO A 712 12.76 -58.67 39.76
N SER A 713 13.82 -58.56 38.94
CA SER A 713 15.06 -59.41 38.99
C SER A 713 16.01 -59.23 37.78
N GLU A 714 17.31 -58.99 38.08
CA GLU A 714 18.55 -59.51 37.42
C GLU A 714 18.75 -59.54 35.88
N SER A 715 19.97 -59.57 35.30
CA SER A 715 21.32 -59.05 35.65
C SER A 715 22.28 -59.28 34.45
N LYS A 716 23.48 -58.65 34.44
CA LYS A 716 24.67 -58.97 33.60
C LYS A 716 24.58 -58.72 32.08
N GLU A 717 25.67 -58.51 31.32
CA GLU A 717 27.04 -57.95 31.55
C GLU A 717 27.72 -57.75 30.17
N LYS A 718 28.69 -56.82 30.07
CA LYS A 718 29.86 -56.82 29.14
C LYS A 718 29.60 -56.76 27.60
N SER A 719 30.55 -56.42 26.71
CA SER A 719 31.60 -55.38 26.60
C SER A 719 32.61 -55.80 25.50
N VAL A 720 32.93 -54.92 24.52
CA VAL A 720 34.18 -54.93 23.68
C VAL A 720 34.26 -56.11 22.63
N THR A 721 34.82 -56.06 21.41
CA THR A 721 35.83 -55.22 20.66
C THR A 721 35.56 -55.13 19.13
N ASP A 722 36.29 -54.25 18.42
CA ASP A 722 36.76 -54.20 16.99
C ASP A 722 36.40 -55.33 15.97
N THR A 723 36.30 -55.11 14.65
CA THR A 723 37.43 -54.71 13.74
C THR A 723 37.01 -54.39 12.27
N GLN A 724 37.69 -53.41 11.64
CA GLN A 724 38.00 -53.19 10.18
C GLN A 724 36.95 -52.95 9.03
N THR A 725 37.03 -51.73 8.49
CA THR A 725 37.19 -51.30 7.06
C THR A 725 36.64 -52.10 5.86
N THR A 726 35.84 -51.42 5.01
CA THR A 726 36.04 -51.35 3.53
C THR A 726 35.40 -50.06 2.96
N LYS A 727 36.08 -49.40 2.00
CA LYS A 727 35.48 -48.39 1.10
C LYS A 727 34.84 -49.06 -0.13
N PRO A 728 33.97 -48.32 -0.84
CA PRO A 728 34.00 -48.33 -2.31
C PRO A 728 34.25 -46.91 -2.88
N ASP A 729 35.01 -46.83 -3.97
CA ASP A 729 35.22 -45.61 -4.74
C ASP A 729 34.12 -45.44 -5.81
N ASP A 730 33.71 -44.21 -6.13
CA ASP A 730 32.75 -43.90 -7.20
C ASP A 730 33.41 -42.95 -8.24
N PRO A 731 33.56 -43.35 -9.53
CA PRO A 731 34.44 -42.63 -10.47
C PRO A 731 33.93 -41.27 -10.98
N GLN A 732 32.71 -40.84 -10.67
CA GLN A 732 32.12 -39.64 -11.30
C GLN A 732 32.59 -38.28 -10.75
N LEU A 733 33.34 -38.23 -9.64
CA LEU A 733 33.75 -36.94 -9.05
C LEU A 733 34.97 -36.28 -9.73
N ASP A 734 35.92 -37.06 -10.26
CA ASP A 734 37.18 -36.52 -10.78
C ASP A 734 37.03 -35.83 -12.15
N ASP A 735 36.11 -36.29 -13.01
CA ASP A 735 35.82 -35.66 -14.30
C ASP A 735 35.22 -34.25 -14.14
N VAL A 736 34.43 -34.01 -13.09
CA VAL A 736 33.83 -32.71 -12.78
C VAL A 736 34.90 -31.70 -12.33
N LEU A 737 35.86 -32.15 -11.54
CA LEU A 737 36.98 -31.31 -11.07
C LEU A 737 37.99 -30.97 -12.19
N GLY A 738 38.08 -31.82 -13.23
CA GLY A 738 38.89 -31.56 -14.43
C GLY A 738 38.35 -30.43 -15.33
N ALA A 739 37.02 -30.31 -15.45
CA ALA A 739 36.38 -29.35 -16.35
C ALA A 739 36.50 -27.89 -15.87
N ILE A 740 36.29 -27.65 -14.57
CA ILE A 740 36.23 -26.29 -13.98
C ILE A 740 37.60 -25.57 -14.09
N LYS A 741 38.71 -26.31 -14.08
CA LYS A 741 40.07 -25.74 -14.16
C LYS A 741 40.47 -25.23 -15.57
N LYS A 742 39.69 -25.51 -16.62
CA LYS A 742 40.01 -25.09 -18.01
C LYS A 742 39.32 -23.79 -18.47
N VAL A 743 38.25 -23.34 -17.81
CA VAL A 743 37.52 -22.13 -18.22
C VAL A 743 38.19 -20.85 -17.70
N SER A 744 38.81 -20.89 -16.51
CA SER A 744 39.45 -19.74 -15.83
C SER A 744 40.69 -19.14 -16.53
N LYS A 745 41.09 -19.59 -17.74
CA LYS A 745 42.40 -19.25 -18.35
C LYS A 745 42.35 -18.58 -19.73
N LYS A 746 41.18 -18.16 -20.19
CA LYS A 746 41.01 -17.38 -21.44
C LYS A 746 39.97 -16.27 -21.30
N GLU A 747 40.38 -15.15 -20.71
CA GLU A 747 40.06 -13.81 -21.23
C GLU A 747 40.89 -12.74 -20.52
N GLY A 748 41.98 -12.31 -21.17
CA GLY A 748 42.89 -11.32 -20.63
C GLY A 748 43.88 -10.82 -21.68
N ARG A 749 43.85 -9.50 -21.92
CA ARG A 749 44.73 -8.71 -22.82
C ARG A 749 44.54 -8.87 -24.34
N LYS A 750 44.15 -7.75 -24.98
CA LYS A 750 45.00 -7.08 -25.98
C LYS A 750 44.74 -5.56 -26.01
N LYS A 751 45.79 -4.79 -26.28
CA LYS A 751 45.83 -3.31 -26.27
C LYS A 751 45.74 -2.71 -27.68
N ASN A 752 45.26 -1.47 -27.74
CA ASN A 752 45.58 -0.36 -28.66
C ASN A 752 46.20 -0.65 -30.05
N LYS A 753 45.60 -0.06 -31.09
CA LYS A 753 46.19 1.11 -31.78
C LYS A 753 45.21 1.80 -32.75
N LYS A 754 45.18 3.14 -32.71
CA LYS A 754 44.82 4.03 -33.83
C LYS A 754 46.04 4.19 -34.76
N PRO A 755 45.85 4.61 -36.02
CA PRO A 755 45.75 6.05 -36.34
C PRO A 755 44.32 6.57 -36.52
#